data_AF-A0A9X2E1F6-F1
#
_entry.id   AF-A0A9X2E1F6-F1
#
_cell.length_a   1.000
_cell.length_b   1.000
_cell.length_c   1.000
_cell.angle_alpha   90.00
_cell.angle_beta   90.00
_cell.angle_gamma   90.00
#
_symmetry.space_group_name_H-M   'P 1'
#
loop_
_entity.id
_entity.type
_entity.pdbx_description
1 polymer ?
#
loop_
_entity_poly.entity_id
_entity_poly.type
_entity_poly.pdbx_seq_one_letter_code
_entity_poly.pdbx_strand_id
1 'polypeptide(L)'
;MTVSRRSMLSGTAGAMLAVGAGGSAVANARPGDPRHRTGEGQDYLIGCGIGDVTGAVAGQGMMGYSELDQVATGLLMRCWARAYVIVDRATGDRIAFVTADIACLFQSVHLAVLQRLAQRFGDLYTERNVNLNATHNHNSCGGTAREYAYSLAAYGFQQNSHEAEVNGIVAAIAAAHERLAPGTLLLGRGELHDASANRSRVAFELNPAEDKAEFPNAIDPAVTVLRLRQGGRDVGAITWFATHGTSLTDHNTLISADNKGYASYRWEHDEMGVRHLDGPPEFVAAFAQTNPGDITPNLNRTPWHPSGPTDDNRANCALVGERQYQAGRAAFAAARPMSGGGVDAVLRYVNMADTAIDGEYTPDGKPARTGPAMMGAAAAATSSEDNWKTQLPFLFEGEQNPLVAALGGVDAPVEQWMRDVQAPKLIVAPLGIMPPRPWAPGVLAIQILRLGELVLACGPAEFTVVSGLRIRRVVARALGVPVSNVLLQGYANGYSGYVTTPEEYVSQQYEGGETLYGRWTLSAYLQEFDRLARALAARVDPGRGPAPLDWTSGPQPNLLPPVPPDVPVAGHGFGDVLSAPAPGYAVGATASVTFAGAHPNNDFHNGGTYFEVQRVDGTGWRRVFDDNDWCTELHWSRPDGQPAASLIRIDWTIPPDARPGRYRIAYFGDSRDGVGRLAPIAGVSPEFDVG
;
A
#
# COMPACT_ATOMS: atom_id res chain seq x y z
N MET A 1 46.83 -2.99 43.25
CA MET A 1 46.07 -3.13 44.51
C MET A 1 44.78 -3.86 44.20
N THR A 2 44.67 -5.07 44.72
CA THR A 2 43.59 -6.04 44.54
C THR A 2 42.72 -6.03 45.79
N VAL A 3 41.39 -5.95 45.64
CA VAL A 3 40.45 -6.50 46.62
C VAL A 3 39.25 -7.10 45.87
N SER A 4 38.92 -8.32 46.26
CA SER A 4 37.81 -9.16 45.77
C SER A 4 36.99 -9.64 46.98
N ARG A 5 35.91 -10.40 46.69
CA ARG A 5 35.09 -11.27 47.57
C ARG A 5 33.98 -10.53 48.34
N ARG A 6 32.74 -11.03 48.50
CA ARG A 6 32.11 -12.38 48.50
C ARG A 6 30.58 -12.16 48.34
N SER A 7 29.87 -12.83 47.43
CA SER A 7 29.03 -14.03 47.64
C SER A 7 28.08 -14.01 48.85
N MET A 8 26.79 -14.33 48.65
CA MET A 8 26.18 -15.59 49.12
C MET A 8 24.68 -15.68 48.79
N LEU A 9 24.31 -16.89 48.38
CA LEU A 9 23.01 -17.43 48.05
C LEU A 9 22.25 -17.91 49.31
N SER A 10 20.92 -17.93 49.19
CA SER A 10 19.97 -18.89 49.79
C SER A 10 19.67 -18.86 51.30
N GLY A 11 18.37 -18.78 51.62
CA GLY A 11 17.82 -19.13 52.94
C GLY A 11 16.29 -19.00 52.98
N THR A 12 15.63 -20.13 53.17
CA THR A 12 14.18 -20.41 53.08
C THR A 12 13.36 -20.17 54.36
N ALA A 13 12.05 -19.93 54.15
CA ALA A 13 10.87 -20.41 54.92
C ALA A 13 10.21 -19.58 56.05
N GLY A 14 8.86 -19.51 55.96
CA GLY A 14 7.87 -19.19 57.01
C GLY A 14 7.22 -17.80 56.85
N ALA A 15 5.92 -17.59 56.75
CA ALA A 15 4.75 -18.38 57.13
C ALA A 15 3.50 -17.97 56.33
N MET A 16 2.55 -18.90 56.22
CA MET A 16 1.22 -18.72 55.63
C MET A 16 0.34 -17.78 56.47
N LEU A 17 -0.42 -16.91 55.80
CA LEU A 17 -1.75 -16.51 56.26
C LEU A 17 -2.68 -16.50 55.05
N ALA A 18 -3.69 -17.37 55.11
CA ALA A 18 -4.73 -17.53 54.13
C ALA A 18 -5.79 -16.43 54.27
N VAL A 19 -6.15 -15.79 53.16
CA VAL A 19 -7.48 -15.20 52.95
C VAL A 19 -7.91 -15.60 51.54
N GLY A 20 -8.91 -16.48 51.47
CA GLY A 20 -9.55 -16.86 50.22
C GLY A 20 -10.66 -15.88 49.85
N ALA A 21 -10.83 -15.65 48.54
CA ALA A 21 -12.12 -15.44 47.89
C ALA A 21 -11.94 -15.46 46.36
N GLY A 22 -12.73 -16.29 45.66
CA GLY A 22 -13.13 -16.03 44.27
C GLY A 22 -12.29 -16.66 43.15
N GLY A 23 -12.10 -17.98 43.16
CA GLY A 23 -11.68 -18.71 41.96
C GLY A 23 -12.85 -18.95 41.02
N SER A 24 -12.98 -18.14 39.97
CA SER A 24 -13.78 -18.49 38.78
C SER A 24 -13.05 -19.61 38.04
N ALA A 25 -13.70 -20.76 37.87
CA ALA A 25 -13.14 -21.92 37.19
C ALA A 25 -12.77 -21.56 35.74
N VAL A 26 -11.46 -21.47 35.45
CA VAL A 26 -10.94 -21.55 34.08
C VAL A 26 -11.05 -23.01 33.68
N ALA A 27 -12.09 -23.33 32.92
CA ALA A 27 -12.22 -24.64 32.29
C ALA A 27 -11.11 -24.80 31.26
N ASN A 28 -10.16 -25.69 31.54
CA ASN A 28 -9.22 -26.23 30.55
C ASN A 28 -10.03 -26.85 29.40
N ALA A 29 -10.12 -26.13 28.28
CA ALA A 29 -10.62 -26.68 27.04
C ALA A 29 -9.58 -27.65 26.47
N ARG A 30 -9.97 -28.93 26.37
CA ARG A 30 -9.24 -29.96 25.60
C ARG A 30 -9.16 -29.55 24.12
N PRO A 31 -8.14 -30.01 23.37
CA PRO A 31 -8.04 -29.75 21.93
C PRO A 31 -9.27 -30.35 21.23
N GLY A 32 -10.10 -29.47 20.66
CA GLY A 32 -11.24 -29.87 19.86
C GLY A 32 -10.80 -30.29 18.45
N ASP A 33 -11.13 -31.53 18.10
CA ASP A 33 -11.33 -32.09 16.76
C ASP A 33 -11.78 -31.04 15.72
N PRO A 34 -11.31 -31.05 14.45
CA PRO A 34 -11.81 -30.17 13.39
C PRO A 34 -13.33 -30.36 13.20
N ARG A 35 -14.12 -29.57 13.93
CA ARG A 35 -15.57 -29.69 13.92
C ARG A 35 -16.09 -29.35 12.53
N HIS A 36 -16.80 -30.32 11.98
CA HIS A 36 -17.66 -30.20 10.82
C HIS A 36 -18.50 -28.92 10.92
N ARG A 37 -18.35 -28.02 9.94
CA ARG A 37 -19.15 -26.79 9.84
C ARG A 37 -20.60 -27.15 9.60
N THR A 38 -21.51 -26.50 10.32
CA THR A 38 -22.96 -26.66 10.16
C THR A 38 -23.36 -26.03 8.84
N GLY A 39 -24.08 -26.78 8.00
CA GLY A 39 -24.42 -26.43 6.61
C GLY A 39 -25.36 -25.24 6.39
N GLU A 40 -25.41 -24.26 7.29
CA GLU A 40 -26.24 -23.05 7.14
C GLU A 40 -25.47 -21.84 6.57
N GLY A 41 -24.16 -21.94 6.37
CA GLY A 41 -23.38 -20.93 5.65
C GLY A 41 -23.44 -19.54 6.30
N GLN A 42 -23.03 -19.40 7.56
CA GLN A 42 -22.80 -18.11 8.23
C GLN A 42 -21.69 -18.24 9.31
N ASP A 43 -20.60 -18.91 8.95
CA ASP A 43 -19.53 -19.30 9.89
C ASP A 43 -18.69 -18.13 10.39
N TYR A 44 -18.85 -16.94 9.78
CA TYR A 44 -18.04 -15.77 10.09
C TYR A 44 -18.90 -14.59 10.56
N LEU A 45 -18.32 -13.68 11.33
CA LEU A 45 -18.74 -12.28 11.32
C LEU A 45 -17.84 -11.55 10.34
N ILE A 46 -18.45 -10.79 9.44
CA ILE A 46 -17.76 -10.00 8.43
C ILE A 46 -18.12 -8.56 8.69
N GLY A 47 -17.24 -7.61 8.43
CA GLY A 47 -17.55 -6.19 8.37
C GLY A 47 -16.63 -5.51 7.37
N CYS A 48 -17.19 -4.61 6.56
CA CYS A 48 -16.46 -3.83 5.56
C CYS A 48 -16.54 -2.35 5.92
N GLY A 49 -15.44 -1.63 5.77
CA GLY A 49 -15.33 -0.20 6.07
C GLY A 49 -14.37 0.50 5.13
N ILE A 50 -14.56 1.81 4.99
CA ILE A 50 -13.69 2.66 4.19
C ILE A 50 -13.30 3.91 4.99
N GLY A 51 -12.11 4.44 4.76
CA GLY A 51 -11.64 5.69 5.34
C GLY A 51 -10.76 6.43 4.34
N ASP A 52 -10.89 7.75 4.29
CA ASP A 52 -10.10 8.59 3.39
C ASP A 52 -8.68 8.76 3.95
N VAL A 53 -7.67 8.45 3.12
CA VAL A 53 -6.24 8.58 3.44
C VAL A 53 -5.55 9.65 2.59
N THR A 54 -6.33 10.45 1.85
CA THR A 54 -5.80 11.54 1.02
C THR A 54 -5.07 12.56 1.88
N GLY A 55 -3.77 12.71 1.65
CA GLY A 55 -2.95 13.74 2.28
C GLY A 55 -2.84 14.99 1.42
N ALA A 56 -1.66 15.62 1.44
CA ALA A 56 -1.40 16.85 0.70
C ALA A 56 -1.63 16.71 -0.82
N VAL A 57 -2.45 17.60 -1.37
CA VAL A 57 -2.74 17.69 -2.81
C VAL A 57 -2.04 18.88 -3.48
N ALA A 58 -1.29 19.68 -2.72
CA ALA A 58 -0.58 20.85 -3.23
C ALA A 58 0.80 21.05 -2.56
N GLY A 59 1.83 21.34 -3.34
CA GLY A 59 3.12 21.83 -2.84
C GLY A 59 3.98 20.82 -2.05
N GLN A 60 3.61 19.53 -2.05
CA GLN A 60 4.34 18.44 -1.39
C GLN A 60 4.76 17.39 -2.42
N GLY A 61 5.95 16.80 -2.26
CA GLY A 61 6.43 15.73 -3.14
C GLY A 61 5.56 14.48 -3.06
N MET A 62 5.42 13.79 -4.20
CA MET A 62 4.68 12.52 -4.32
C MET A 62 5.59 11.32 -3.98
N MET A 63 4.99 10.17 -3.64
CA MET A 63 5.74 8.95 -3.29
C MET A 63 5.71 7.93 -4.42
N GLY A 64 6.87 7.34 -4.71
CA GLY A 64 7.01 6.25 -5.67
C GLY A 64 8.24 6.45 -6.57
N TYR A 65 8.15 7.41 -7.49
CA TYR A 65 9.17 7.69 -8.51
C TYR A 65 10.48 8.28 -7.98
N SER A 66 10.52 8.67 -6.70
CA SER A 66 11.70 9.30 -6.08
C SER A 66 12.19 10.56 -6.81
N GLU A 67 11.24 11.28 -7.41
CA GLU A 67 11.48 12.46 -8.24
C GLU A 67 11.23 13.75 -7.45
N LEU A 68 12.27 14.57 -7.28
CA LEU A 68 12.19 15.80 -6.48
C LEU A 68 11.29 16.86 -7.12
N ASP A 69 11.18 16.86 -8.45
CA ASP A 69 10.33 17.80 -9.18
C ASP A 69 8.87 17.34 -9.25
N GLN A 70 8.55 16.10 -8.85
CA GLN A 70 7.19 15.59 -8.82
C GLN A 70 6.46 16.07 -7.57
N VAL A 71 6.00 17.31 -7.64
CA VAL A 71 5.28 17.99 -6.57
C VAL A 71 3.78 18.03 -6.89
N ALA A 72 2.94 17.67 -5.92
CA ALA A 72 1.50 17.71 -6.07
C ALA A 72 1.01 19.12 -6.46
N THR A 73 0.21 19.21 -7.50
CA THR A 73 -0.43 20.43 -8.00
C THR A 73 -1.95 20.31 -8.03
N GLY A 74 -2.51 19.24 -7.48
CA GLY A 74 -3.96 19.08 -7.43
C GLY A 74 -4.40 17.67 -7.09
N LEU A 75 -5.66 17.39 -7.36
CA LEU A 75 -6.35 16.14 -7.05
C LEU A 75 -7.11 15.66 -8.27
N LEU A 76 -6.94 14.37 -8.56
CA LEU A 76 -7.58 13.67 -9.67
C LEU A 76 -8.56 12.62 -9.19
N MET A 77 -8.26 11.98 -8.07
CA MET A 77 -9.14 11.05 -7.37
C MET A 77 -8.62 10.89 -5.93
N ARG A 78 -9.52 10.79 -4.95
CA ARG A 78 -9.14 10.54 -3.56
C ARG A 78 -8.49 9.16 -3.37
N CYS A 79 -7.67 9.05 -2.34
CA CYS A 79 -7.03 7.82 -1.90
C CYS A 79 -7.79 7.24 -0.69
N TRP A 80 -8.09 5.95 -0.70
CA TRP A 80 -8.90 5.30 0.34
C TRP A 80 -8.17 4.13 1.00
N ALA A 81 -8.39 3.96 2.30
CA ALA A 81 -8.17 2.70 3.01
C ALA A 81 -9.46 1.87 3.04
N ARG A 82 -9.40 0.65 2.53
CA ARG A 82 -10.52 -0.31 2.51
C ARG A 82 -10.23 -1.45 3.47
N ALA A 83 -11.05 -1.56 4.52
CA ALA A 83 -10.86 -2.50 5.61
C ALA A 83 -11.92 -3.60 5.63
N TYR A 84 -11.47 -4.82 5.94
CA TYR A 84 -12.28 -6.03 6.03
C TYR A 84 -11.98 -6.72 7.36
N VAL A 85 -12.93 -6.70 8.29
CA VAL A 85 -12.82 -7.44 9.56
C VAL A 85 -13.57 -8.75 9.41
N ILE A 86 -12.85 -9.86 9.58
CA ILE A 86 -13.38 -11.21 9.46
C ILE A 86 -13.10 -11.94 10.77
N VAL A 87 -14.15 -12.48 11.39
CA VAL A 87 -14.08 -13.19 12.67
C VAL A 87 -14.66 -14.58 12.49
N ASP A 88 -13.91 -15.61 12.89
CA ASP A 88 -14.43 -16.97 13.01
C ASP A 88 -15.38 -17.04 14.21
N ARG A 89 -16.64 -17.41 13.98
CA ARG A 89 -17.65 -17.44 15.05
C ARG A 89 -17.43 -18.58 16.05
N ALA A 90 -16.72 -19.63 15.65
CA ALA A 90 -16.47 -20.79 16.50
C ALA A 90 -15.30 -20.54 17.47
N THR A 91 -14.26 -19.83 17.02
CA THR A 91 -13.06 -19.58 17.85
C THR A 91 -12.99 -18.17 18.40
N GLY A 92 -13.62 -17.18 17.75
CA GLY A 92 -13.46 -15.76 18.04
C GLY A 92 -12.17 -15.16 17.44
N ASP A 93 -11.38 -15.96 16.71
CA ASP A 93 -10.21 -15.48 15.99
C ASP A 93 -10.64 -14.48 14.93
N ARG A 94 -9.83 -13.43 14.78
CA ARG A 94 -10.17 -12.22 14.04
C ARG A 94 -9.02 -11.87 13.14
N ILE A 95 -9.31 -11.30 11.98
CA ILE A 95 -8.36 -10.57 11.14
C ILE A 95 -8.98 -9.23 10.74
N ALA A 96 -8.19 -8.17 10.79
CA ALA A 96 -8.44 -6.91 10.09
C ALA A 96 -7.46 -6.83 8.91
N PHE A 97 -7.97 -6.95 7.69
CA PHE A 97 -7.19 -6.81 6.47
C PHE A 97 -7.52 -5.45 5.83
N VAL A 98 -6.50 -4.64 5.52
CA VAL A 98 -6.66 -3.30 4.94
C VAL A 98 -5.81 -3.15 3.70
N THR A 99 -6.43 -2.73 2.60
CA THR A 99 -5.73 -2.26 1.40
C THR A 99 -5.91 -0.76 1.29
N ALA A 100 -4.80 -0.02 1.32
CA ALA A 100 -4.78 1.43 1.23
C ALA A 100 -4.24 1.90 -0.14
N ASP A 101 -4.89 2.92 -0.69
CA ASP A 101 -4.47 3.60 -1.92
C ASP A 101 -3.27 4.52 -1.66
N ILE A 102 -2.15 3.92 -1.27
CA ILE A 102 -0.85 4.59 -1.02
C ILE A 102 0.28 3.89 -1.77
N ALA A 103 1.44 4.53 -1.86
CA ALA A 103 2.63 3.97 -2.49
C ALA A 103 3.19 2.77 -1.72
N CYS A 104 3.47 2.94 -0.43
CA CYS A 104 4.01 1.88 0.40
C CYS A 104 3.42 2.00 1.79
N LEU A 105 3.23 0.88 2.47
CA LEU A 105 2.93 0.92 3.89
C LEU A 105 4.24 0.93 4.69
N PHE A 106 4.56 2.05 5.33
CA PHE A 106 5.79 2.15 6.13
C PHE A 106 5.64 1.54 7.54
N GLN A 107 6.76 1.09 8.13
CA GLN A 107 6.75 0.51 9.47
C GLN A 107 6.34 1.56 10.51
N SER A 108 6.75 2.82 10.32
CA SER A 108 6.31 3.95 11.13
C SER A 108 4.78 4.16 11.13
N VAL A 109 4.13 4.06 9.97
CA VAL A 109 2.66 4.15 9.84
C VAL A 109 2.00 2.94 10.51
N HIS A 110 2.49 1.73 10.25
CA HIS A 110 1.95 0.51 10.85
C HIS A 110 1.95 0.56 12.39
N LEU A 111 3.07 1.00 13.00
CA LEU A 111 3.17 1.14 14.45
C LEU A 111 2.20 2.21 14.99
N ALA A 112 2.05 3.34 14.30
CA ALA A 112 1.12 4.40 14.70
C ALA A 112 -0.36 3.94 14.63
N VAL A 113 -0.73 3.19 13.59
CA VAL A 113 -2.07 2.59 13.47
C VAL A 113 -2.32 1.61 14.62
N LEU A 114 -1.39 0.69 14.89
CA LEU A 114 -1.52 -0.27 16.00
C LEU A 114 -1.66 0.44 17.35
N GLN A 115 -0.91 1.53 17.57
CA GLN A 115 -1.04 2.34 18.78
C GLN A 115 -2.44 2.95 18.93
N ARG A 116 -3.01 3.52 17.85
CA ARG A 116 -4.36 4.10 17.89
C ARG A 116 -5.46 3.04 18.00
N LEU A 117 -5.28 1.89 17.38
CA LEU A 117 -6.19 0.75 17.55
C LEU A 117 -6.17 0.24 18.99
N ALA A 118 -4.99 0.13 19.62
CA ALA A 118 -4.88 -0.27 21.02
C ALA A 118 -5.57 0.74 21.95
N GLN A 119 -5.46 2.04 21.67
CA GLN A 119 -6.16 3.08 22.44
C GLN A 119 -7.70 2.96 22.34
N ARG A 120 -8.23 2.61 21.16
CA ARG A 120 -9.67 2.53 20.91
C ARG A 120 -10.30 1.18 21.29
N PHE A 121 -9.58 0.09 21.06
CA PHE A 121 -10.11 -1.27 21.12
C PHE A 121 -9.34 -2.19 22.09
N GLY A 122 -8.36 -1.68 22.83
CA GLY A 122 -7.49 -2.49 23.71
C GLY A 122 -6.74 -3.56 22.89
N ASP A 123 -6.63 -4.77 23.43
CA ASP A 123 -5.86 -5.85 22.82
C ASP A 123 -6.62 -6.60 21.69
N LEU A 124 -7.72 -6.02 21.19
CA LEU A 124 -8.57 -6.67 20.18
C LEU A 124 -7.90 -6.74 18.80
N TYR A 125 -7.16 -5.69 18.46
CA TYR A 125 -6.44 -5.50 17.21
C TYR A 125 -4.96 -5.31 17.53
N THR A 126 -4.16 -6.30 17.17
CA THR A 126 -2.72 -6.36 17.44
C THR A 126 -1.97 -6.63 16.14
N GLU A 127 -0.66 -6.46 16.16
CA GLU A 127 0.24 -6.89 15.09
C GLU A 127 -0.05 -8.33 14.59
N ARG A 128 -0.49 -9.24 15.47
CA ARG A 128 -0.82 -10.62 15.06
C ARG A 128 -1.94 -10.66 14.03
N ASN A 129 -3.00 -9.88 14.22
CA ASN A 129 -4.25 -10.00 13.47
C ASN A 129 -4.64 -8.78 12.64
N VAL A 130 -3.81 -7.74 12.62
CA VAL A 130 -3.96 -6.61 11.71
C VAL A 130 -2.96 -6.81 10.57
N ASN A 131 -3.47 -6.76 9.34
CA ASN A 131 -2.68 -6.67 8.13
C ASN A 131 -3.02 -5.36 7.43
N LEU A 132 -2.02 -4.52 7.28
CA LEU A 132 -2.12 -3.31 6.47
C LEU A 132 -1.27 -3.53 5.22
N ASN A 133 -1.79 -3.19 4.05
CA ASN A 133 -1.06 -3.26 2.79
C ASN A 133 -1.43 -2.11 1.86
N ALA A 134 -0.62 -1.91 0.82
CA ALA A 134 -0.75 -0.82 -0.14
C ALA A 134 -1.12 -1.33 -1.54
N THR A 135 -1.84 -0.52 -2.32
CA THR A 135 -2.04 -0.74 -3.76
C THR A 135 -0.79 -0.45 -4.57
N HIS A 136 0.19 0.23 -3.98
CA HIS A 136 1.43 0.66 -4.63
C HIS A 136 1.18 1.61 -5.80
N ASN A 137 0.32 2.61 -5.60
CA ASN A 137 0.22 3.73 -6.53
C ASN A 137 1.37 4.71 -6.33
N HIS A 138 1.92 5.26 -7.41
CA HIS A 138 3.01 6.24 -7.36
C HIS A 138 2.51 7.68 -7.39
N ASN A 139 1.22 7.88 -7.08
CA ASN A 139 0.53 9.16 -7.24
C ASN A 139 -0.18 9.62 -5.96
N SER A 140 0.26 9.11 -4.82
CA SER A 140 -0.17 9.52 -3.48
C SER A 140 0.89 10.43 -2.85
N CYS A 141 0.50 11.16 -1.80
CA CYS A 141 1.39 12.11 -1.15
C CYS A 141 2.59 11.40 -0.50
N GLY A 142 3.80 11.97 -0.64
CA GLY A 142 5.01 11.47 0.01
C GLY A 142 5.26 12.07 1.39
N GLY A 143 6.35 11.63 2.03
CA GLY A 143 6.74 12.16 3.35
C GLY A 143 5.92 11.61 4.52
N THR A 144 5.13 10.56 4.32
CA THR A 144 4.37 9.90 5.40
C THR A 144 5.22 8.93 6.22
N ALA A 145 6.38 8.53 5.72
CA ALA A 145 7.37 7.71 6.42
C ALA A 145 8.23 8.52 7.40
N ARG A 146 8.56 7.93 8.55
CA ARG A 146 9.58 8.44 9.49
C ARG A 146 10.96 7.80 9.28
N GLU A 147 11.01 6.82 8.38
CA GLU A 147 12.20 6.22 7.79
C GLU A 147 12.81 7.21 6.77
N TYR A 148 14.02 7.70 7.03
CA TYR A 148 14.59 8.78 6.22
C TYR A 148 14.71 8.43 4.73
N ALA A 149 15.04 7.18 4.39
CA ALA A 149 15.16 6.75 3.00
C ALA A 149 13.88 7.02 2.19
N TYR A 150 12.71 6.99 2.84
CA TYR A 150 11.41 7.08 2.18
C TYR A 150 10.73 8.45 2.35
N SER A 151 11.38 9.42 3.00
CA SER A 151 10.87 10.78 3.13
C SER A 151 11.66 11.81 2.30
N LEU A 152 12.81 11.43 1.72
CA LEU A 152 13.72 12.37 1.04
C LEU A 152 13.09 13.06 -0.18
N ALA A 153 12.39 12.30 -1.04
CA ALA A 153 11.75 12.85 -2.23
C ALA A 153 10.67 13.89 -1.90
N ALA A 154 10.05 13.78 -0.71
CA ALA A 154 9.10 14.75 -0.18
C ALA A 154 9.75 15.85 0.68
N TYR A 155 11.07 16.02 0.58
CA TYR A 155 11.86 16.97 1.37
C TYR A 155 11.70 16.78 2.89
N GLY A 156 11.50 15.54 3.33
CA GLY A 156 11.37 15.18 4.74
C GLY A 156 9.98 14.73 5.14
N PHE A 157 9.81 14.50 6.44
CA PHE A 157 8.59 13.97 7.02
C PHE A 157 7.50 15.04 7.17
N GLN A 158 6.30 14.72 6.71
CA GLN A 158 5.15 15.62 6.64
C GLN A 158 4.07 15.13 7.60
N GLN A 159 4.03 15.72 8.80
CA GLN A 159 3.18 15.28 9.91
C GLN A 159 1.69 15.26 9.54
N ASN A 160 1.20 16.26 8.81
CA ASN A 160 -0.20 16.33 8.38
C ASN A 160 -0.59 15.15 7.48
N SER A 161 0.22 14.83 6.47
CA SER A 161 -0.03 13.72 5.55
C SER A 161 0.10 12.37 6.25
N HIS A 162 1.08 12.21 7.15
CA HIS A 162 1.20 11.04 8.00
C HIS A 162 -0.05 10.84 8.88
N GLU A 163 -0.57 11.91 9.49
CA GLU A 163 -1.76 11.84 10.32
C GLU A 163 -3.01 11.49 9.51
N ALA A 164 -3.18 12.06 8.32
CA ALA A 164 -4.27 11.73 7.41
C ALA A 164 -4.26 10.23 7.05
N GLU A 165 -3.10 9.70 6.66
CA GLU A 165 -2.92 8.28 6.34
C GLU A 165 -3.26 7.37 7.53
N VAL A 166 -2.68 7.63 8.71
CA VAL A 166 -2.94 6.83 9.92
C VAL A 166 -4.41 6.93 10.35
N ASN A 167 -5.00 8.12 10.33
CA ASN A 167 -6.39 8.34 10.73
C ASN A 167 -7.37 7.66 9.78
N GLY A 168 -7.16 7.76 8.47
CA GLY A 168 -7.98 7.10 7.46
C GLY A 168 -7.97 5.58 7.61
N ILE A 169 -6.79 4.97 7.83
CA ILE A 169 -6.67 3.53 8.09
C ILE A 169 -7.42 3.12 9.37
N VAL A 170 -7.25 3.87 10.47
CA VAL A 170 -7.94 3.58 11.74
C VAL A 170 -9.45 3.74 11.59
N ALA A 171 -9.90 4.76 10.85
CA ALA A 171 -11.31 5.00 10.56
C ALA A 171 -11.92 3.85 9.73
N ALA A 172 -11.20 3.36 8.71
CA ALA A 172 -11.64 2.23 7.91
C ALA A 172 -11.84 0.97 8.77
N ILE A 173 -10.86 0.63 9.62
CA ILE A 173 -10.94 -0.54 10.52
C ILE A 173 -12.09 -0.38 11.52
N ALA A 174 -12.26 0.82 12.08
CA ALA A 174 -13.36 1.09 13.00
C ALA A 174 -14.73 0.95 12.33
N ALA A 175 -14.90 1.51 11.13
CA ALA A 175 -16.13 1.38 10.36
C ALA A 175 -16.43 -0.09 10.01
N ALA A 176 -15.40 -0.86 9.66
CA ALA A 176 -15.54 -2.30 9.43
C ALA A 176 -15.93 -3.06 10.71
N HIS A 177 -15.33 -2.72 11.85
CA HIS A 177 -15.66 -3.29 13.15
C HIS A 177 -17.12 -3.04 13.55
N GLU A 178 -17.59 -1.81 13.40
CA GLU A 178 -18.96 -1.39 13.76
C GLU A 178 -20.02 -2.05 12.87
N ARG A 179 -19.62 -2.57 11.71
CA ARG A 179 -20.48 -3.25 10.73
C ARG A 179 -20.36 -4.77 10.76
N LEU A 180 -19.78 -5.34 11.81
CA LEU A 180 -19.69 -6.79 11.99
C LEU A 180 -21.08 -7.45 12.02
N ALA A 181 -21.33 -8.34 11.06
CA ALA A 181 -22.58 -9.10 10.96
C ALA A 181 -22.31 -10.53 10.46
N PRO A 182 -23.19 -11.51 10.76
CA PRO A 182 -23.07 -12.88 10.25
C PRO A 182 -22.96 -12.93 8.72
N GLY A 183 -22.02 -13.75 8.23
CA GLY A 183 -21.70 -13.79 6.82
C GLY A 183 -20.91 -15.01 6.35
N THR A 184 -20.68 -15.06 5.04
CA THR A 184 -19.91 -16.11 4.35
C THR A 184 -18.80 -15.54 3.52
N LEU A 185 -17.72 -16.31 3.43
CA LEU A 185 -16.62 -16.06 2.51
C LEU A 185 -16.69 -17.03 1.34
N LEU A 186 -16.51 -16.50 0.13
CA LEU A 186 -16.42 -17.26 -1.10
C LEU A 186 -15.10 -16.95 -1.79
N LEU A 187 -14.49 -17.95 -2.44
CA LEU A 187 -13.21 -17.81 -3.14
C LEU A 187 -13.40 -18.02 -4.63
N GLY A 188 -13.00 -17.02 -5.42
CA GLY A 188 -13.01 -17.01 -6.87
C GLY A 188 -11.61 -16.95 -7.45
N ARG A 189 -11.44 -17.47 -8.66
CA ARG A 189 -10.17 -17.47 -9.39
C ARG A 189 -10.39 -17.16 -10.87
N GLY A 190 -9.38 -16.57 -11.48
CA GLY A 190 -9.31 -16.28 -12.91
C GLY A 190 -7.86 -15.99 -13.32
N GLU A 191 -7.69 -15.53 -14.55
CA GLU A 191 -6.41 -15.08 -15.07
C GLU A 191 -6.57 -13.78 -15.86
N LEU A 192 -5.54 -12.95 -15.89
CA LEU A 192 -5.47 -11.69 -16.62
C LEU A 192 -4.08 -11.53 -17.26
N HIS A 193 -4.04 -11.47 -18.59
CA HIS A 193 -2.80 -11.55 -19.37
C HIS A 193 -2.41 -10.26 -20.09
N ASP A 194 -3.29 -9.24 -20.09
CA ASP A 194 -3.13 -8.01 -20.87
C ASP A 194 -3.16 -6.73 -20.00
N ALA A 195 -2.92 -6.85 -18.70
CA ALA A 195 -2.86 -5.72 -17.76
C ALA A 195 -1.49 -5.57 -17.07
N SER A 196 -0.50 -6.34 -17.52
CA SER A 196 0.83 -6.39 -16.91
C SER A 196 1.89 -6.83 -17.92
N ALA A 197 3.13 -6.44 -17.69
CA ALA A 197 4.30 -6.94 -18.40
C ALA A 197 5.50 -7.01 -17.47
N ASN A 198 6.42 -7.95 -17.69
CA ASN A 198 7.66 -8.01 -16.92
C ASN A 198 8.63 -6.90 -17.37
N ARG A 199 9.07 -6.04 -16.44
CA ARG A 199 10.02 -4.94 -16.70
C ARG A 199 11.49 -5.37 -16.57
N SER A 200 11.77 -6.46 -15.87
CA SER A 200 13.13 -6.98 -15.65
C SER A 200 13.33 -8.37 -16.24
N ARG A 201 12.91 -8.54 -17.51
CA ARG A 201 12.91 -9.86 -18.19
C ARG A 201 14.28 -10.52 -18.19
N VAL A 202 15.36 -9.73 -18.30
CA VAL A 202 16.74 -10.23 -18.24
C VAL A 202 17.04 -10.93 -16.90
N ALA A 203 16.58 -10.37 -15.78
CA ALA A 203 16.72 -10.98 -14.47
C ALA A 203 15.86 -12.24 -14.35
N PHE A 204 14.60 -12.19 -14.80
CA PHE A 204 13.68 -13.33 -14.78
C PHE A 204 14.27 -14.56 -15.49
N GLU A 205 14.95 -14.37 -16.62
CA GLU A 205 15.51 -15.48 -17.41
C GLU A 205 16.66 -16.22 -16.71
N LEU A 206 17.26 -15.66 -15.66
CA LEU A 206 18.29 -16.31 -14.86
C LEU A 206 17.73 -17.35 -13.89
N ASN A 207 16.42 -17.34 -13.63
CA ASN A 207 15.79 -18.32 -12.74
C ASN A 207 15.84 -19.75 -13.34
N PRO A 208 15.81 -20.79 -12.48
CA PRO A 208 15.70 -22.18 -12.90
C PRO A 208 14.50 -22.46 -13.80
N ALA A 209 14.63 -23.44 -14.70
CA ALA A 209 13.59 -23.77 -15.68
C ALA A 209 12.22 -24.11 -15.05
N GLU A 210 12.22 -24.74 -13.86
CA GLU A 210 10.99 -25.09 -13.13
C GLU A 210 10.22 -23.89 -12.57
N ASP A 211 10.91 -22.79 -12.29
CA ASP A 211 10.27 -21.54 -11.85
C ASP A 211 9.72 -20.79 -13.05
N LYS A 212 10.50 -20.71 -14.13
CA LYS A 212 10.09 -20.04 -15.37
C LYS A 212 8.90 -20.74 -16.04
N ALA A 213 8.78 -22.06 -15.89
CA ALA A 213 7.66 -22.83 -16.44
C ALA A 213 6.30 -22.46 -15.82
N GLU A 214 6.26 -21.92 -14.60
CA GLU A 214 5.02 -21.42 -13.97
C GLU A 214 4.56 -20.09 -14.58
N PHE A 215 5.49 -19.33 -15.16
CA PHE A 215 5.25 -18.01 -15.73
C PHE A 215 5.81 -17.93 -17.16
N PRO A 216 5.21 -18.64 -18.14
CA PRO A 216 5.75 -18.71 -19.51
C PRO A 216 5.89 -17.33 -20.19
N ASN A 217 5.08 -16.35 -19.78
CA ASN A 217 5.13 -14.97 -20.27
C ASN A 217 5.92 -14.03 -19.34
N ALA A 218 6.59 -14.56 -18.32
CA ALA A 218 7.25 -13.82 -17.23
C ALA A 218 6.32 -12.92 -16.40
N ILE A 219 5.00 -13.11 -16.48
CA ILE A 219 4.01 -12.43 -15.64
C ILE A 219 3.34 -13.44 -14.72
N ASP A 220 2.83 -13.00 -13.57
CA ASP A 220 1.88 -13.76 -12.74
C ASP A 220 0.45 -13.35 -13.14
N PRO A 221 -0.24 -14.13 -13.99
CA PRO A 221 -1.55 -13.73 -14.51
C PRO A 221 -2.67 -14.01 -13.50
N ALA A 222 -2.39 -14.64 -12.36
CA ALA A 222 -3.43 -15.14 -11.47
C ALA A 222 -4.26 -14.01 -10.86
N VAL A 223 -5.58 -14.11 -11.01
CA VAL A 223 -6.55 -13.27 -10.32
C VAL A 223 -7.25 -14.10 -9.26
N THR A 224 -7.16 -13.68 -8.00
CA THR A 224 -7.89 -14.33 -6.89
C THR A 224 -8.84 -13.32 -6.26
N VAL A 225 -10.08 -13.73 -5.99
CA VAL A 225 -11.08 -12.87 -5.35
C VAL A 225 -11.64 -13.51 -4.10
N LEU A 226 -11.57 -12.80 -2.98
CA LEU A 226 -12.36 -13.09 -1.79
C LEU A 226 -13.66 -12.28 -1.86
N ARG A 227 -14.78 -12.98 -2.00
CA ARG A 227 -16.13 -12.42 -2.00
C ARG A 227 -16.73 -12.52 -0.60
N LEU A 228 -17.22 -11.40 -0.08
CA LEU A 228 -17.76 -11.28 1.27
C LEU A 228 -19.26 -11.03 1.22
N ARG A 229 -20.04 -11.87 1.92
CA ARG A 229 -21.49 -11.74 2.00
C ARG A 229 -21.98 -11.61 3.43
N GLN A 230 -22.94 -10.72 3.65
CA GLN A 230 -23.70 -10.58 4.90
C GLN A 230 -25.19 -10.65 4.59
N GLY A 231 -25.97 -11.38 5.40
CA GLY A 231 -27.44 -11.39 5.27
C GLY A 231 -27.95 -11.71 3.85
N GLY A 232 -27.21 -12.53 3.09
CA GLY A 232 -27.54 -12.87 1.70
C GLY A 232 -27.16 -11.84 0.64
N ARG A 233 -26.56 -10.70 1.00
CA ARG A 233 -26.07 -9.67 0.07
C ARG A 233 -24.55 -9.67 0.01
N ASP A 234 -24.02 -9.25 -1.13
CA ASP A 234 -22.59 -8.97 -1.26
C ASP A 234 -22.27 -7.62 -0.62
N VAL A 235 -21.27 -7.59 0.26
CA VAL A 235 -20.86 -6.38 0.99
C VAL A 235 -19.41 -6.00 0.74
N GLY A 236 -18.65 -6.86 0.08
CA GLY A 236 -17.33 -6.48 -0.40
C GLY A 236 -16.62 -7.54 -1.22
N ALA A 237 -15.54 -7.10 -1.85
CA ALA A 237 -14.64 -7.91 -2.64
C ALA A 237 -13.18 -7.49 -2.39
N ILE A 238 -12.30 -8.47 -2.27
CA ILE A 238 -10.85 -8.23 -2.31
C ILE A 238 -10.30 -8.99 -3.51
N THR A 239 -9.70 -8.28 -4.45
CA THR A 239 -9.10 -8.83 -5.67
C THR A 239 -7.58 -8.72 -5.57
N TRP A 240 -6.88 -9.84 -5.70
CA TRP A 240 -5.43 -9.90 -5.75
C TRP A 240 -4.96 -10.09 -7.20
N PHE A 241 -4.05 -9.23 -7.65
CA PHE A 241 -3.42 -9.30 -8.97
C PHE A 241 -2.09 -8.53 -8.98
N ALA A 242 -1.05 -9.06 -9.62
CA ALA A 242 0.28 -8.46 -9.68
C ALA A 242 0.39 -7.43 -10.82
N THR A 243 0.44 -6.13 -10.49
CA THR A 243 0.76 -5.03 -11.41
C THR A 243 1.10 -3.78 -10.61
N HIS A 244 2.22 -3.10 -10.88
CA HIS A 244 2.54 -1.79 -10.29
C HIS A 244 1.43 -0.75 -10.51
N GLY A 245 1.25 0.17 -9.56
CA GLY A 245 0.38 1.35 -9.70
C GLY A 245 1.12 2.53 -10.33
N THR A 246 1.68 2.31 -11.52
CA THR A 246 2.54 3.26 -12.26
C THR A 246 1.98 3.61 -13.65
N SER A 247 0.65 3.55 -13.83
CA SER A 247 0.04 3.93 -15.10
C SER A 247 0.08 5.44 -15.33
N LEU A 248 -0.14 6.23 -14.27
CA LEU A 248 0.14 7.66 -14.23
C LEU A 248 1.61 7.84 -13.82
N THR A 249 2.39 8.51 -14.68
CA THR A 249 3.86 8.52 -14.63
C THR A 249 4.42 9.61 -13.72
N ASP A 250 5.75 9.72 -13.65
CA ASP A 250 6.50 10.81 -12.99
C ASP A 250 6.23 12.21 -13.58
N HIS A 251 5.50 12.31 -14.70
CA HIS A 251 4.98 13.58 -15.24
C HIS A 251 3.62 13.99 -14.64
N ASN A 252 2.88 13.06 -14.04
CA ASN A 252 1.64 13.40 -13.35
C ASN A 252 1.95 14.11 -12.03
N THR A 253 1.21 15.18 -11.77
CA THR A 253 1.30 15.96 -10.53
C THR A 253 -0.04 16.06 -9.79
N LEU A 254 -1.08 15.34 -10.21
CA LEU A 254 -2.34 15.28 -9.50
C LEU A 254 -2.40 14.04 -8.61
N ILE A 255 -2.82 14.20 -7.35
CA ILE A 255 -2.99 13.06 -6.44
C ILE A 255 -4.06 12.10 -6.98
N SER A 256 -3.76 10.80 -6.98
CA SER A 256 -4.62 9.76 -7.54
C SER A 256 -4.28 8.38 -7.00
N ALA A 257 -5.27 7.48 -6.97
CA ALA A 257 -5.09 6.08 -6.58
C ALA A 257 -4.68 5.14 -7.73
N ASP A 258 -4.34 5.68 -8.90
CA ASP A 258 -3.85 4.96 -10.10
C ASP A 258 -4.78 3.81 -10.56
N ASN A 259 -4.26 2.79 -11.25
CA ASN A 259 -5.05 1.79 -11.97
C ASN A 259 -5.86 0.87 -11.03
N LYS A 260 -5.32 0.52 -9.86
CA LYS A 260 -6.01 -0.28 -8.82
C LYS A 260 -7.06 0.53 -8.07
N GLY A 261 -6.77 1.81 -7.82
CA GLY A 261 -7.75 2.76 -7.31
C GLY A 261 -8.90 2.94 -8.30
N TYR A 262 -8.60 3.09 -9.59
CA TYR A 262 -9.60 3.16 -10.64
C TYR A 262 -10.45 1.90 -10.68
N ALA A 263 -9.85 0.70 -10.64
CA ALA A 263 -10.60 -0.56 -10.59
C ALA A 263 -11.53 -0.65 -9.37
N SER A 264 -11.10 -0.12 -8.22
CA SER A 264 -11.92 -0.02 -7.02
C SER A 264 -13.09 0.95 -7.21
N TYR A 265 -12.82 2.16 -7.73
CA TYR A 265 -13.83 3.17 -8.09
C TYR A 265 -14.85 2.61 -9.09
N ARG A 266 -14.39 1.99 -10.19
CA ARG A 266 -15.24 1.32 -11.19
C ARG A 266 -16.26 0.37 -10.56
N TRP A 267 -15.82 -0.45 -9.62
CA TRP A 267 -16.70 -1.43 -8.98
C TRP A 267 -17.63 -0.77 -7.96
N GLU A 268 -17.10 0.08 -7.09
CA GLU A 268 -17.88 0.75 -6.04
C GLU A 268 -18.87 1.76 -6.63
N HIS A 269 -18.37 2.70 -7.42
CA HIS A 269 -19.12 3.86 -7.91
C HIS A 269 -20.00 3.55 -9.12
N ASP A 270 -19.45 2.91 -10.16
CA ASP A 270 -20.16 2.73 -11.43
C ASP A 270 -21.08 1.50 -11.43
N GLU A 271 -20.60 0.35 -10.93
CA GLU A 271 -21.42 -0.87 -10.87
C GLU A 271 -22.37 -0.86 -9.66
N MET A 272 -21.83 -0.57 -8.46
CA MET A 272 -22.58 -0.71 -7.21
C MET A 272 -23.27 0.58 -6.74
N GLY A 273 -23.03 1.71 -7.43
CA GLY A 273 -23.70 2.98 -7.14
C GLY A 273 -23.27 3.64 -5.82
N VAL A 274 -22.11 3.25 -5.25
CA VAL A 274 -21.57 3.86 -4.04
C VAL A 274 -21.21 5.31 -4.31
N ARG A 275 -21.59 6.19 -3.39
CA ARG A 275 -21.17 7.59 -3.33
C ARG A 275 -20.61 7.82 -1.94
N HIS A 276 -19.30 8.00 -1.82
CA HIS A 276 -18.59 7.95 -0.53
C HIS A 276 -19.00 9.04 0.47
N LEU A 277 -19.66 10.11 -0.02
CA LEU A 277 -20.23 11.18 0.81
C LEU A 277 -21.72 11.00 1.15
N ASP A 278 -22.40 9.95 0.63
CA ASP A 278 -23.82 9.67 0.90
C ASP A 278 -24.04 8.80 2.16
N GLY A 279 -22.99 8.60 2.95
CA GLY A 279 -22.99 7.79 4.16
C GLY A 279 -22.20 6.49 4.01
N PRO A 280 -22.36 5.53 4.94
CA PRO A 280 -21.59 4.29 4.93
C PRO A 280 -21.84 3.46 3.66
N PRO A 281 -20.79 3.00 2.95
CA PRO A 281 -20.97 2.29 1.69
C PRO A 281 -21.63 0.93 1.90
N GLU A 282 -22.53 0.55 0.99
CA GLU A 282 -23.15 -0.78 0.98
C GLU A 282 -22.19 -1.87 0.48
N PHE A 283 -21.21 -1.50 -0.34
CA PHE A 283 -20.20 -2.38 -0.92
C PHE A 283 -18.81 -1.73 -0.90
N VAL A 284 -17.77 -2.50 -0.56
CA VAL A 284 -16.37 -2.05 -0.56
C VAL A 284 -15.54 -3.01 -1.42
N ALA A 285 -14.80 -2.48 -2.39
CA ALA A 285 -14.03 -3.26 -3.35
C ALA A 285 -12.55 -2.86 -3.32
N ALA A 286 -11.67 -3.76 -2.92
CA ALA A 286 -10.22 -3.52 -2.91
C ALA A 286 -9.51 -4.31 -4.01
N PHE A 287 -8.50 -3.69 -4.63
CA PHE A 287 -7.55 -4.34 -5.54
C PHE A 287 -6.17 -4.36 -4.89
N ALA A 288 -5.85 -5.46 -4.21
CA ALA A 288 -4.60 -5.66 -3.50
C ALA A 288 -3.48 -6.13 -4.44
N GLN A 289 -2.25 -5.84 -4.05
CA GLN A 289 -1.05 -6.39 -4.67
C GLN A 289 -0.78 -7.82 -4.24
N THR A 290 0.00 -8.54 -5.04
CA THR A 290 0.65 -9.79 -4.62
C THR A 290 2.18 -9.68 -4.63
N ASN A 291 2.80 -10.03 -5.75
CA ASN A 291 4.23 -10.15 -6.03
C ASN A 291 4.58 -9.41 -7.33
N PRO A 292 4.29 -8.08 -7.42
CA PRO A 292 4.47 -7.34 -8.66
C PRO A 292 5.89 -6.78 -8.82
N GLY A 293 6.89 -7.17 -8.03
CA GLY A 293 8.18 -6.47 -7.95
C GLY A 293 8.87 -6.21 -9.29
N ASP A 294 8.66 -7.06 -10.29
CA ASP A 294 9.18 -6.94 -11.64
C ASP A 294 8.08 -6.75 -12.71
N ILE A 295 6.90 -6.22 -12.32
CA ILE A 295 5.68 -6.20 -13.15
C ILE A 295 5.11 -4.78 -13.32
N THR A 296 5.22 -4.25 -14.53
CA THR A 296 4.72 -2.91 -14.92
C THR A 296 3.34 -2.97 -15.60
N PRO A 297 2.45 -1.96 -15.41
CA PRO A 297 1.27 -1.75 -16.25
C PRO A 297 1.61 -1.17 -17.63
N ASN A 298 2.82 -0.64 -17.84
CA ASN A 298 3.25 0.03 -19.06
C ASN A 298 3.63 -0.99 -20.15
N LEU A 299 2.61 -1.52 -20.83
CA LEU A 299 2.70 -2.70 -21.70
C LEU A 299 3.69 -2.59 -22.87
N ASN A 300 3.99 -1.37 -23.32
CA ASN A 300 4.92 -1.15 -24.42
C ASN A 300 6.38 -1.39 -23.97
N ARG A 301 6.70 -1.18 -22.69
CA ARG A 301 8.06 -1.30 -22.12
C ARG A 301 9.11 -0.55 -22.93
N THR A 302 8.75 0.63 -23.42
CA THR A 302 9.71 1.51 -24.09
C THR A 302 10.53 2.21 -23.01
N PRO A 303 11.87 2.01 -22.96
CA PRO A 303 12.70 2.65 -21.95
C PRO A 303 12.54 4.17 -21.98
N TRP A 304 12.39 4.77 -20.80
CA TRP A 304 12.19 6.21 -20.58
C TRP A 304 10.92 6.79 -21.21
N HIS A 305 10.01 5.92 -21.65
CA HIS A 305 8.76 6.28 -22.31
C HIS A 305 7.61 5.36 -21.85
N PRO A 306 7.28 5.36 -20.54
CA PRO A 306 6.23 4.52 -19.96
C PRO A 306 4.89 4.75 -20.68
N SER A 307 4.41 3.71 -21.35
CA SER A 307 3.22 3.76 -22.21
C SER A 307 2.62 2.35 -22.40
N GLY A 308 1.45 2.30 -23.02
CA GLY A 308 0.72 1.07 -23.28
C GLY A 308 -0.51 0.95 -22.35
N PRO A 309 -1.68 0.57 -22.89
CA PRO A 309 -1.95 0.17 -24.28
C PRO A 309 -2.01 1.32 -25.30
N THR A 310 -2.00 2.58 -24.87
CA THR A 310 -2.01 3.79 -25.71
C THR A 310 -0.84 4.72 -25.35
N ASP A 311 -0.72 5.85 -26.05
CA ASP A 311 0.28 6.89 -25.72
C ASP A 311 -0.19 7.84 -24.61
N ASP A 312 -1.44 7.74 -24.14
CA ASP A 312 -2.00 8.58 -23.08
C ASP A 312 -2.01 7.82 -21.74
N ASN A 313 -1.18 8.27 -20.79
CA ASN A 313 -1.07 7.67 -19.45
C ASN A 313 -2.38 7.72 -18.65
N ARG A 314 -3.21 8.76 -18.82
CA ARG A 314 -4.52 8.85 -18.15
C ARG A 314 -5.47 7.80 -18.72
N ALA A 315 -5.51 7.65 -20.04
CA ALA A 315 -6.29 6.61 -20.70
C ALA A 315 -5.78 5.20 -20.33
N ASN A 316 -4.47 5.00 -20.26
CA ASN A 316 -3.86 3.73 -19.87
C ASN A 316 -4.24 3.35 -18.43
N CYS A 317 -4.22 4.30 -17.50
CA CYS A 317 -4.64 4.08 -16.12
C CYS A 317 -6.07 3.54 -16.04
N ALA A 318 -7.00 4.17 -16.77
CA ALA A 318 -8.39 3.71 -16.86
C ALA A 318 -8.50 2.33 -17.54
N LEU A 319 -7.80 2.09 -18.66
CA LEU A 319 -7.88 0.82 -19.40
C LEU A 319 -7.30 -0.36 -18.61
N VAL A 320 -6.15 -0.17 -17.95
CA VAL A 320 -5.53 -1.20 -17.11
C VAL A 320 -6.37 -1.46 -15.86
N GLY A 321 -6.92 -0.42 -15.24
CA GLY A 321 -7.85 -0.57 -14.13
C GLY A 321 -9.15 -1.27 -14.55
N GLU A 322 -9.67 -0.98 -15.74
CA GLU A 322 -10.85 -1.65 -16.30
C GLU A 322 -10.62 -3.15 -16.49
N ARG A 323 -9.48 -3.53 -17.07
CA ARG A 323 -9.08 -4.93 -17.23
C ARG A 323 -9.02 -5.67 -15.89
N GLN A 324 -8.43 -5.04 -14.88
CA GLN A 324 -8.38 -5.59 -13.52
C GLN A 324 -9.79 -5.76 -12.95
N TYR A 325 -10.65 -4.73 -13.07
CA TYR A 325 -12.04 -4.80 -12.63
C TYR A 325 -12.80 -5.94 -13.29
N GLN A 326 -12.75 -6.06 -14.62
CA GLN A 326 -13.47 -7.11 -15.35
C GLN A 326 -13.00 -8.51 -14.96
N ALA A 327 -11.69 -8.72 -14.81
CA ALA A 327 -11.15 -10.01 -14.36
C ALA A 327 -11.57 -10.33 -12.91
N GLY A 328 -11.52 -9.35 -12.01
CA GLY A 328 -12.00 -9.49 -10.63
C GLY A 328 -13.50 -9.79 -10.56
N ARG A 329 -14.30 -9.09 -11.36
CA ARG A 329 -15.75 -9.26 -11.49
C ARG A 329 -16.10 -10.66 -12.03
N ALA A 330 -15.36 -11.16 -13.02
CA ALA A 330 -15.51 -12.53 -13.52
C ALA A 330 -15.15 -13.56 -12.44
N ALA A 331 -14.00 -13.41 -11.77
CA ALA A 331 -13.57 -14.31 -10.69
C ALA A 331 -14.56 -14.31 -9.51
N PHE A 332 -15.10 -13.15 -9.13
CA PHE A 332 -16.14 -13.04 -8.10
C PHE A 332 -17.42 -13.78 -8.49
N ALA A 333 -17.82 -13.72 -9.77
CA ALA A 333 -19.02 -14.41 -10.24
C ALA A 333 -18.83 -15.94 -10.18
N ALA A 334 -17.61 -16.41 -10.45
CA ALA A 334 -17.21 -17.80 -10.31
C ALA A 334 -16.90 -18.24 -8.86
N ALA A 335 -16.98 -17.33 -7.88
CA ALA A 335 -16.58 -17.62 -6.50
C ALA A 335 -17.49 -18.65 -5.84
N ARG A 336 -16.88 -19.63 -5.16
CA ARG A 336 -17.57 -20.71 -4.45
C ARG A 336 -17.44 -20.55 -2.93
N PRO A 337 -18.46 -20.95 -2.13
CA PRO A 337 -18.34 -20.97 -0.68
C PRO A 337 -17.15 -21.80 -0.21
N MET A 338 -16.39 -21.27 0.75
CA MET A 338 -15.30 -22.00 1.38
C MET A 338 -15.83 -22.98 2.42
N SER A 339 -15.29 -24.19 2.42
CA SER A 339 -15.81 -25.34 3.18
C SER A 339 -15.02 -25.66 4.46
N GLY A 340 -13.86 -25.04 4.67
CA GLY A 340 -13.01 -25.28 5.84
C GLY A 340 -12.03 -24.14 6.16
N GLY A 341 -11.14 -24.39 7.13
CA GLY A 341 -9.92 -23.59 7.42
C GLY A 341 -9.97 -22.56 8.55
N GLY A 342 -11.15 -22.03 8.87
CA GLY A 342 -11.35 -21.04 9.95
C GLY A 342 -10.65 -19.71 9.71
N VAL A 343 -10.54 -18.88 10.76
CA VAL A 343 -9.68 -17.69 10.79
C VAL A 343 -8.52 -17.97 11.74
N ASP A 344 -7.29 -17.69 11.32
CA ASP A 344 -6.11 -17.75 12.20
C ASP A 344 -5.02 -16.85 11.65
N ALA A 345 -4.11 -16.40 12.50
CA ALA A 345 -2.99 -15.56 12.13
C ALA A 345 -1.78 -15.84 13.01
N VAL A 346 -0.59 -15.72 12.43
CA VAL A 346 0.67 -15.71 13.16
C VAL A 346 1.57 -14.62 12.60
N LEU A 347 2.36 -13.99 13.45
CA LEU A 347 3.33 -12.96 13.05
C LEU A 347 4.64 -13.21 13.78
N ARG A 348 5.73 -12.79 13.14
CA ARG A 348 7.04 -12.67 13.77
C ARG A 348 7.83 -11.51 13.18
N TYR A 349 8.52 -10.77 14.03
CA TYR A 349 9.56 -9.85 13.61
C TYR A 349 10.86 -10.60 13.33
N VAL A 350 11.56 -10.23 12.27
CA VAL A 350 12.79 -10.85 11.81
C VAL A 350 13.86 -9.75 11.66
N ASN A 351 15.05 -9.98 12.19
CA ASN A 351 16.19 -9.08 11.99
C ASN A 351 16.82 -9.32 10.61
N MET A 352 16.24 -8.74 9.56
CA MET A 352 16.74 -8.88 8.19
C MET A 352 18.10 -8.25 7.95
N ALA A 353 18.53 -7.33 8.81
CA ALA A 353 19.90 -6.83 8.77
C ALA A 353 20.96 -7.86 9.21
N ASP A 354 20.57 -8.96 9.87
CA ASP A 354 21.52 -9.98 10.37
C ASP A 354 20.81 -11.33 10.68
N THR A 355 20.37 -12.04 9.65
CA THR A 355 19.74 -13.37 9.77
C THR A 355 20.65 -14.45 9.23
N ALA A 356 20.95 -15.46 10.06
CA ALA A 356 21.61 -16.68 9.64
C ALA A 356 20.62 -17.58 8.89
N ILE A 357 21.09 -18.17 7.78
CA ILE A 357 20.27 -18.94 6.85
C ILE A 357 20.85 -20.33 6.72
N ASP A 358 20.03 -21.34 6.96
CA ASP A 358 20.39 -22.73 6.75
C ASP A 358 20.51 -23.03 5.25
N GLY A 359 21.47 -23.88 4.89
CA GLY A 359 21.75 -24.22 3.50
C GLY A 359 20.59 -24.89 2.76
N GLU A 360 19.56 -25.37 3.46
CA GLU A 360 18.35 -25.91 2.83
C GLU A 360 17.50 -24.83 2.10
N TYR A 361 17.72 -23.54 2.42
CA TYR A 361 17.02 -22.40 1.80
C TYR A 361 17.90 -21.64 0.79
N THR A 362 19.12 -22.10 0.53
CA THR A 362 20.02 -21.51 -0.47
C THR A 362 20.12 -22.42 -1.70
N PRO A 363 20.21 -21.87 -2.92
CA PRO A 363 20.33 -22.69 -4.14
C PRO A 363 21.59 -23.55 -4.19
N ASP A 364 22.66 -23.18 -3.47
CA ASP A 364 23.93 -23.91 -3.45
C ASP A 364 24.09 -24.88 -2.27
N GLY A 365 23.07 -24.99 -1.41
CA GLY A 365 23.07 -25.91 -0.27
C GLY A 365 23.94 -25.44 0.92
N LYS A 366 24.54 -24.24 0.86
CA LYS A 366 25.47 -23.76 1.89
C LYS A 366 24.80 -22.76 2.83
N PRO A 367 25.17 -22.76 4.13
CA PRO A 367 24.73 -21.72 5.04
C PRO A 367 25.10 -20.32 4.54
N ALA A 368 24.19 -19.37 4.76
CA ALA A 368 24.36 -17.99 4.34
C ALA A 368 23.93 -17.02 5.46
N ARG A 369 24.05 -15.72 5.20
CA ARG A 369 23.61 -14.67 6.12
C ARG A 369 23.20 -13.41 5.34
N THR A 370 22.21 -12.68 5.83
CA THR A 370 21.91 -11.33 5.33
C THR A 370 22.85 -10.27 5.94
N GLY A 371 22.80 -9.03 5.46
CA GLY A 371 23.53 -7.92 6.07
C GLY A 371 22.71 -6.64 6.16
N PRO A 372 23.30 -5.54 6.66
CA PRO A 372 22.61 -4.26 6.74
C PRO A 372 22.07 -3.82 5.37
N ALA A 373 21.01 -3.01 5.39
CA ALA A 373 20.42 -2.48 4.16
C ALA A 373 21.44 -1.65 3.37
N MET A 374 21.70 -2.06 2.12
CA MET A 374 22.58 -1.38 1.16
C MET A 374 21.87 -1.22 -0.18
N MET A 375 21.70 0.03 -0.61
CA MET A 375 21.15 0.38 -1.92
C MET A 375 22.27 0.34 -2.97
N GLY A 376 21.98 -0.27 -4.13
CA GLY A 376 22.91 -0.41 -5.25
C GLY A 376 22.81 0.71 -6.28
N ALA A 377 23.82 0.84 -7.14
CA ALA A 377 23.82 1.77 -8.27
C ALA A 377 22.61 1.57 -9.20
N ALA A 378 22.29 0.33 -9.52
CA ALA A 378 21.12 -0.01 -10.33
C ALA A 378 19.78 0.43 -9.72
N ALA A 379 19.66 0.45 -8.39
CA ALA A 379 18.48 1.03 -7.73
C ALA A 379 18.39 2.53 -7.99
N ALA A 380 19.51 3.23 -7.79
CA ALA A 380 19.58 4.67 -7.98
C ALA A 380 19.46 5.09 -9.46
N ALA A 381 19.59 4.14 -10.40
CA ALA A 381 19.30 4.35 -11.81
C ALA A 381 17.80 4.44 -12.12
N THR A 382 16.92 3.93 -11.25
CA THR A 382 15.45 3.73 -11.44
C THR A 382 15.09 2.73 -12.55
N SER A 383 13.83 2.27 -12.57
CA SER A 383 13.32 1.42 -13.66
C SER A 383 12.98 2.24 -14.89
N SER A 384 13.56 1.89 -16.03
CA SER A 384 13.35 2.61 -17.28
C SER A 384 11.95 2.43 -17.88
N GLU A 385 11.23 1.37 -17.52
CA GLU A 385 9.90 1.04 -18.04
C GLU A 385 8.78 1.84 -17.38
N ASP A 386 9.02 2.41 -16.20
CA ASP A 386 8.04 3.13 -15.39
C ASP A 386 8.30 4.64 -15.27
N ASN A 387 9.51 5.10 -15.61
CA ASN A 387 9.95 6.49 -15.43
C ASN A 387 10.26 7.15 -16.78
N TRP A 388 10.06 8.46 -16.92
CA TRP A 388 10.51 9.22 -18.08
C TRP A 388 11.97 9.67 -17.98
N LYS A 389 12.53 9.70 -16.77
CA LYS A 389 13.92 10.09 -16.53
C LYS A 389 14.53 9.36 -15.33
N THR A 390 15.85 9.41 -15.24
CA THR A 390 16.62 8.98 -14.06
C THR A 390 17.21 10.21 -13.37
N GLN A 391 17.24 10.21 -12.03
CA GLN A 391 17.82 11.30 -11.24
C GLN A 391 19.36 11.31 -11.34
N LEU A 392 19.97 10.16 -11.64
CA LEU A 392 21.42 9.99 -11.73
C LEU A 392 21.79 9.36 -13.08
N PRO A 393 21.86 10.15 -14.18
CA PRO A 393 22.02 9.64 -15.55
C PRO A 393 23.39 8.98 -15.85
N PHE A 394 24.28 8.94 -14.86
CA PHE A 394 25.56 8.24 -14.95
C PHE A 394 25.53 6.84 -14.34
N LEU A 395 24.40 6.44 -13.72
CA LEU A 395 24.14 5.09 -13.22
C LEU A 395 23.15 4.37 -14.14
N PHE A 396 23.28 3.05 -14.24
CA PHE A 396 22.45 2.25 -15.14
C PHE A 396 21.91 0.98 -14.48
N GLU A 397 20.76 0.52 -14.95
CA GLU A 397 20.32 -0.85 -14.63
C GLU A 397 21.34 -1.87 -15.15
N GLY A 398 21.55 -2.93 -14.38
CA GLY A 398 22.60 -3.92 -14.64
C GLY A 398 23.96 -3.56 -14.07
N GLU A 399 24.14 -2.38 -13.47
CA GLU A 399 25.43 -1.94 -12.98
C GLU A 399 25.89 -2.74 -11.74
N GLN A 400 26.96 -3.51 -11.95
CA GLN A 400 27.66 -4.26 -10.92
C GLN A 400 28.92 -3.52 -10.45
N ASN A 401 29.48 -3.95 -9.32
CA ASN A 401 30.75 -3.43 -8.85
C ASN A 401 31.85 -3.72 -9.90
N PRO A 402 32.51 -2.70 -10.48
CA PRO A 402 33.42 -2.88 -11.60
C PRO A 402 34.66 -3.69 -11.25
N LEU A 403 35.14 -3.61 -10.00
CA LEU A 403 36.26 -4.43 -9.53
C LEU A 403 35.83 -5.89 -9.37
N VAL A 404 34.64 -6.14 -8.82
CA VAL A 404 34.08 -7.50 -8.72
C VAL A 404 33.91 -8.11 -10.11
N ALA A 405 33.34 -7.35 -11.06
CA ALA A 405 33.18 -7.78 -12.44
C ALA A 405 34.52 -8.09 -13.11
N ALA A 406 35.52 -7.20 -12.98
CA ALA A 406 36.86 -7.41 -13.53
C ALA A 406 37.61 -8.62 -12.93
N LEU A 407 37.28 -8.99 -11.69
CA LEU A 407 37.88 -10.11 -10.97
C LEU A 407 37.12 -11.44 -11.15
N GLY A 408 36.11 -11.50 -12.03
CA GLY A 408 35.38 -12.73 -12.34
C GLY A 408 33.98 -12.85 -11.71
N GLY A 409 33.37 -11.74 -11.28
CA GLY A 409 31.98 -11.71 -10.81
C GLY A 409 31.82 -12.19 -9.37
N VAL A 410 30.71 -12.87 -9.05
CA VAL A 410 30.42 -13.35 -7.67
C VAL A 410 31.47 -14.32 -7.12
N ASP A 411 32.28 -14.94 -8.00
CA ASP A 411 33.39 -15.80 -7.64
C ASP A 411 34.71 -15.04 -7.39
N ALA A 412 34.74 -13.72 -7.60
CA ALA A 412 35.91 -12.86 -7.44
C ALA A 412 36.50 -12.84 -6.01
N PRO A 413 37.83 -12.84 -5.84
CA PRO A 413 38.52 -12.74 -4.55
C PRO A 413 38.38 -11.36 -3.89
N VAL A 414 37.16 -10.99 -3.50
CA VAL A 414 36.84 -9.80 -2.69
C VAL A 414 36.69 -10.16 -1.21
N GLU A 415 36.54 -9.12 -0.37
CA GLU A 415 36.30 -9.29 1.07
C GLU A 415 35.15 -10.26 1.33
N GLN A 416 35.39 -11.22 2.23
CA GLN A 416 34.50 -12.35 2.46
C GLN A 416 33.07 -11.90 2.80
N TRP A 417 32.91 -10.88 3.65
CA TRP A 417 31.59 -10.34 4.00
C TRP A 417 30.85 -9.76 2.79
N MET A 418 31.56 -9.18 1.82
CA MET A 418 30.94 -8.61 0.62
C MET A 418 30.53 -9.73 -0.33
N ARG A 419 31.42 -10.71 -0.56
CA ARG A 419 31.13 -11.91 -1.35
C ARG A 419 29.91 -12.64 -0.81
N ASP A 420 29.85 -12.82 0.50
CA ASP A 420 28.82 -13.63 1.15
C ASP A 420 27.46 -12.93 1.24
N VAL A 421 27.41 -11.60 1.09
CA VAL A 421 26.17 -10.83 1.32
C VAL A 421 25.77 -9.96 0.12
N GLN A 422 26.61 -9.01 -0.30
CA GLN A 422 26.19 -7.94 -1.21
C GLN A 422 26.67 -8.12 -2.66
N ALA A 423 27.74 -8.87 -2.91
CA ALA A 423 28.26 -9.06 -4.26
C ALA A 423 27.19 -9.67 -5.20
N PRO A 424 27.05 -9.17 -6.44
CA PRO A 424 27.95 -8.25 -7.14
C PRO A 424 27.56 -6.76 -7.07
N LYS A 425 26.63 -6.37 -6.17
CA LYS A 425 26.09 -5.00 -6.07
C LYS A 425 27.18 -3.94 -5.92
N LEU A 426 27.09 -2.90 -6.76
CA LEU A 426 27.81 -1.65 -6.53
C LEU A 426 27.06 -0.81 -5.50
N ILE A 427 27.48 -0.84 -4.23
CA ILE A 427 26.79 -0.13 -3.15
C ILE A 427 27.00 1.38 -3.31
N VAL A 428 25.90 2.15 -3.33
CA VAL A 428 25.93 3.63 -3.40
C VAL A 428 25.45 4.29 -2.12
N ALA A 429 24.53 3.66 -1.38
CA ALA A 429 24.03 4.20 -0.11
C ALA A 429 23.85 3.11 0.96
N PRO A 430 24.60 3.16 2.08
CA PRO A 430 24.50 2.18 3.14
C PRO A 430 23.36 2.48 4.12
N LEU A 431 22.12 2.47 3.61
CA LEU A 431 20.89 2.91 4.29
C LEU A 431 20.74 2.37 5.72
N GLY A 432 21.14 1.12 5.97
CA GLY A 432 21.00 0.46 7.28
C GLY A 432 21.96 0.95 8.36
N ILE A 433 22.97 1.74 8.03
CA ILE A 433 24.01 2.21 8.97
C ILE A 433 24.33 3.70 8.84
N MET A 434 23.60 4.45 8.01
CA MET A 434 23.78 5.90 7.90
C MET A 434 23.37 6.64 9.19
N PRO A 435 24.07 7.72 9.59
CA PRO A 435 23.70 8.54 10.74
C PRO A 435 22.50 9.47 10.43
N PRO A 436 21.81 10.03 11.44
CA PRO A 436 22.02 9.84 12.88
C PRO A 436 21.49 8.50 13.42
N ARG A 437 20.72 7.77 12.60
CA ARG A 437 20.20 6.42 12.84
C ARG A 437 19.89 5.78 11.48
N PRO A 438 19.72 4.45 11.37
CA PRO A 438 19.41 3.79 10.10
C PRO A 438 18.28 4.47 9.33
N TRP A 439 18.48 4.64 8.02
CA TRP A 439 17.52 5.30 7.12
C TRP A 439 16.45 4.34 6.60
N ALA A 440 16.76 3.04 6.57
CA ALA A 440 15.84 1.95 6.24
C ALA A 440 15.70 1.00 7.45
N PRO A 441 14.55 0.31 7.60
CA PRO A 441 14.35 -0.63 8.70
C PRO A 441 15.31 -1.83 8.61
N GLY A 442 15.74 -2.36 9.76
CA GLY A 442 16.54 -3.61 9.84
C GLY A 442 15.75 -4.80 10.39
N VAL A 443 14.69 -4.52 11.16
CA VAL A 443 13.80 -5.53 11.76
C VAL A 443 12.43 -5.39 11.12
N LEU A 444 11.92 -6.45 10.52
CA LEU A 444 10.74 -6.47 9.66
C LEU A 444 9.70 -7.47 10.14
N ALA A 445 8.42 -7.15 10.00
CA ALA A 445 7.33 -8.04 10.38
C ALA A 445 6.94 -8.93 9.20
N ILE A 446 6.99 -10.24 9.37
CA ILE A 446 6.32 -11.20 8.48
C ILE A 446 5.10 -11.79 9.18
N GLN A 447 4.06 -12.08 8.40
CA GLN A 447 2.79 -12.54 8.92
C GLN A 447 2.21 -13.62 8.00
N ILE A 448 1.52 -14.61 8.57
CA ILE A 448 0.67 -15.52 7.80
C ILE A 448 -0.76 -15.37 8.31
N LEU A 449 -1.68 -15.10 7.39
CA LEU A 449 -3.10 -15.02 7.63
C LEU A 449 -3.82 -16.20 7.00
N ARG A 450 -4.79 -16.79 7.70
CA ARG A 450 -5.71 -17.79 7.17
C ARG A 450 -7.13 -17.24 7.20
N LEU A 451 -7.79 -17.25 6.03
CA LEU A 451 -9.16 -16.82 5.81
C LEU A 451 -9.91 -17.95 5.10
N GLY A 452 -10.40 -18.90 5.88
CA GLY A 452 -10.97 -20.15 5.37
C GLY A 452 -9.91 -20.96 4.60
N GLU A 453 -10.19 -21.23 3.32
CA GLU A 453 -9.28 -21.97 2.44
C GLU A 453 -8.09 -21.12 1.97
N LEU A 454 -8.22 -19.78 1.95
CA LEU A 454 -7.18 -18.86 1.51
C LEU A 454 -6.16 -18.61 2.62
N VAL A 455 -4.88 -18.60 2.23
CA VAL A 455 -3.74 -18.25 3.09
C VAL A 455 -2.96 -17.13 2.43
N LEU A 456 -2.61 -16.11 3.21
CA LEU A 456 -1.77 -15.00 2.77
C LEU A 456 -0.43 -15.09 3.52
N ALA A 457 0.68 -15.21 2.81
CA ALA A 457 2.01 -14.97 3.34
C ALA A 457 2.33 -13.49 3.11
N CYS A 458 2.42 -12.69 4.17
CA CYS A 458 2.48 -11.24 4.12
C CYS A 458 3.89 -10.75 4.43
N GLY A 459 4.48 -9.95 3.52
CA GLY A 459 5.85 -9.47 3.60
C GLY A 459 5.99 -7.96 3.33
N PRO A 460 6.91 -7.26 4.01
CA PRO A 460 7.07 -5.81 3.94
C PRO A 460 8.00 -5.36 2.80
N ALA A 461 7.78 -5.85 1.58
CA ALA A 461 8.64 -5.56 0.42
C ALA A 461 7.92 -5.77 -0.92
N GLU A 462 8.60 -5.41 -2.00
CA GLU A 462 8.22 -5.69 -3.38
C GLU A 462 8.88 -6.99 -3.86
N PHE A 463 8.13 -8.08 -3.92
CA PHE A 463 8.69 -9.37 -4.33
C PHE A 463 8.49 -9.59 -5.82
N THR A 464 9.53 -10.03 -6.53
CA THR A 464 9.41 -10.47 -7.93
C THR A 464 8.46 -11.67 -8.05
N VAL A 465 7.98 -11.94 -9.27
CA VAL A 465 7.02 -13.04 -9.50
C VAL A 465 7.56 -14.38 -9.01
N VAL A 466 8.84 -14.67 -9.26
CA VAL A 466 9.48 -15.93 -8.82
C VAL A 466 9.76 -15.93 -7.31
N SER A 467 10.16 -14.80 -6.73
CA SER A 467 10.30 -14.68 -5.27
C SER A 467 8.97 -15.01 -4.56
N GLY A 468 7.86 -14.48 -5.09
CA GLY A 468 6.52 -14.79 -4.58
C GLY A 468 6.13 -16.25 -4.74
N LEU A 469 6.39 -16.85 -5.91
CA LEU A 469 6.15 -18.27 -6.14
C LEU A 469 6.89 -19.17 -5.13
N ARG A 470 8.17 -18.91 -4.88
CA ARG A 470 8.99 -19.73 -3.97
C ARG A 470 8.46 -19.65 -2.53
N ILE A 471 8.07 -18.47 -2.06
CA ILE A 471 7.43 -18.30 -0.73
C ILE A 471 6.10 -19.06 -0.67
N ARG A 472 5.24 -18.92 -1.69
CA ARG A 472 3.95 -19.63 -1.77
C ARG A 472 4.13 -21.14 -1.67
N ARG A 473 5.11 -21.70 -2.39
CA ARG A 473 5.43 -23.15 -2.37
C ARG A 473 5.88 -23.63 -0.99
N VAL A 474 6.74 -22.87 -0.31
CA VAL A 474 7.22 -23.23 1.05
C VAL A 474 6.08 -23.20 2.07
N VAL A 475 5.29 -22.12 2.10
CA VAL A 475 4.15 -22.00 3.00
C VAL A 475 3.09 -23.08 2.73
N ALA A 476 2.77 -23.34 1.45
CA ALA A 476 1.82 -24.37 1.06
C ALA A 476 2.25 -25.76 1.53
N ARG A 477 3.54 -26.09 1.36
CA ARG A 477 4.13 -27.36 1.80
C ARG A 477 4.06 -27.51 3.33
N ALA A 478 4.44 -26.48 4.08
CA ALA A 478 4.43 -26.50 5.54
C ALA A 478 3.01 -26.66 6.12
N LEU A 479 2.00 -26.07 5.46
CA LEU A 479 0.61 -26.14 5.88
C LEU A 479 -0.15 -27.36 5.31
N GLY A 480 0.42 -28.09 4.37
CA GLY A 480 -0.26 -29.19 3.68
C GLY A 480 -1.47 -28.73 2.84
N VAL A 481 -1.40 -27.55 2.24
CA VAL A 481 -2.48 -26.97 1.41
C VAL A 481 -2.04 -26.81 -0.05
N PRO A 482 -2.97 -26.73 -1.02
CA PRO A 482 -2.62 -26.43 -2.40
C PRO A 482 -1.92 -25.08 -2.54
N VAL A 483 -0.90 -24.98 -3.41
CA VAL A 483 -0.21 -23.70 -3.69
C VAL A 483 -1.17 -22.63 -4.23
N SER A 484 -2.22 -23.03 -4.95
CA SER A 484 -3.29 -22.14 -5.43
C SER A 484 -4.12 -21.50 -4.31
N ASN A 485 -3.98 -21.97 -3.07
CA ASN A 485 -4.62 -21.40 -1.89
C ASN A 485 -3.70 -20.45 -1.13
N VAL A 486 -2.42 -20.34 -1.51
CA VAL A 486 -1.45 -19.45 -0.88
C VAL A 486 -1.12 -18.30 -1.83
N LEU A 487 -1.35 -17.08 -1.38
CA LEU A 487 -0.90 -15.87 -2.05
C LEU A 487 0.26 -15.25 -1.26
N LEU A 488 1.19 -14.62 -1.96
CA LEU A 488 2.07 -13.64 -1.34
C LEU A 488 1.33 -12.30 -1.32
N GLN A 489 1.23 -11.68 -0.16
CA GLN A 489 0.76 -10.32 0.04
C GLN A 489 1.99 -9.43 0.30
N GLY A 490 2.53 -8.83 -0.75
CA GLY A 490 3.57 -7.80 -0.64
C GLY A 490 3.05 -6.50 -0.03
N TYR A 491 3.96 -5.53 0.15
CA TYR A 491 3.68 -4.20 0.71
C TYR A 491 2.99 -4.22 2.08
N ALA A 492 3.18 -5.29 2.86
CA ALA A 492 2.42 -5.51 4.07
C ALA A 492 3.21 -5.17 5.34
N ASN A 493 2.60 -4.42 6.27
CA ASN A 493 3.07 -4.12 7.63
C ASN A 493 4.41 -3.34 7.74
N GLY A 494 5.02 -2.97 6.62
CA GLY A 494 6.26 -2.23 6.50
C GLY A 494 6.75 -2.20 5.04
N TYR A 495 7.87 -1.52 4.81
CA TYR A 495 8.49 -1.43 3.49
C TYR A 495 10.02 -1.48 3.59
N SER A 496 10.65 -2.29 2.75
CA SER A 496 12.10 -2.51 2.74
C SER A 496 12.68 -2.69 1.34
N GLY A 497 12.16 -1.96 0.36
CA GLY A 497 12.59 -2.09 -1.04
C GLY A 497 12.13 -3.42 -1.64
N TYR A 498 13.00 -4.05 -2.42
CA TYR A 498 12.67 -5.19 -3.27
C TYR A 498 13.21 -6.53 -2.71
N VAL A 499 12.63 -7.63 -3.19
CA VAL A 499 13.10 -8.99 -2.95
C VAL A 499 13.15 -9.73 -4.28
N THR A 500 14.38 -9.96 -4.72
CA THR A 500 14.73 -10.78 -5.88
C THR A 500 15.17 -12.18 -5.45
N THR A 501 15.13 -13.14 -6.38
CA THR A 501 15.80 -14.42 -6.18
C THR A 501 17.32 -14.24 -6.17
N PRO A 502 18.09 -15.15 -5.54
CA PRO A 502 19.56 -15.12 -5.62
C PRO A 502 20.11 -15.15 -7.07
N GLU A 503 19.32 -15.64 -8.02
CA GLU A 503 19.59 -15.68 -9.45
C GLU A 503 19.27 -14.35 -10.15
N GLU A 504 18.12 -13.75 -9.88
CA GLU A 504 17.77 -12.41 -10.36
C GLU A 504 18.74 -11.36 -9.82
N TYR A 505 19.10 -11.45 -8.54
CA TYR A 505 19.98 -10.52 -7.84
C TYR A 505 21.31 -10.30 -8.56
N VAL A 506 21.90 -11.35 -9.14
CA VAL A 506 23.21 -11.22 -9.78
C VAL A 506 23.17 -10.36 -11.03
N SER A 507 22.03 -10.24 -11.71
CA SER A 507 21.90 -9.34 -12.85
C SER A 507 22.01 -7.87 -12.48
N GLN A 508 21.73 -7.51 -11.22
CA GLN A 508 21.65 -6.14 -10.73
C GLN A 508 20.82 -5.23 -11.65
N GLN A 509 19.67 -5.70 -12.14
CA GLN A 509 18.61 -4.77 -12.60
C GLN A 509 18.08 -3.95 -11.41
N TYR A 510 17.17 -3.00 -11.63
CA TYR A 510 16.65 -2.13 -10.59
C TYR A 510 16.27 -2.87 -9.28
N GLU A 511 15.48 -3.95 -9.38
CA GLU A 511 15.03 -4.73 -8.21
C GLU A 511 16.19 -5.42 -7.47
N GLY A 512 17.22 -5.84 -8.22
CA GLY A 512 18.43 -6.43 -7.64
C GLY A 512 19.27 -5.40 -6.88
N GLY A 513 19.32 -4.17 -7.39
CA GLY A 513 19.94 -3.03 -6.71
C GLY A 513 19.21 -2.64 -5.42
N GLU A 514 17.86 -2.74 -5.43
CA GLU A 514 16.98 -2.44 -4.30
C GLU A 514 16.75 -3.63 -3.35
N THR A 515 17.34 -4.79 -3.62
CA THR A 515 17.30 -5.93 -2.68
C THR A 515 18.26 -5.65 -1.51
N LEU A 516 17.78 -4.86 -0.53
CA LEU A 516 18.62 -4.14 0.43
C LEU A 516 19.55 -5.01 1.27
N TYR A 517 19.07 -6.17 1.74
CA TYR A 517 19.81 -7.01 2.70
C TYR A 517 20.76 -8.02 2.02
N GLY A 518 20.95 -7.88 0.71
CA GLY A 518 21.89 -8.65 -0.09
C GLY A 518 21.26 -9.84 -0.81
N ARG A 519 22.11 -10.64 -1.46
CA ARG A 519 21.73 -11.75 -2.36
C ARG A 519 20.82 -12.78 -1.70
N TRP A 520 20.96 -12.98 -0.39
CA TRP A 520 20.24 -14.01 0.36
C TRP A 520 18.95 -13.52 1.01
N THR A 521 18.48 -12.32 0.65
CA THR A 521 17.25 -11.74 1.22
C THR A 521 16.05 -12.68 1.04
N LEU A 522 15.82 -13.21 -0.17
CA LEU A 522 14.75 -14.18 -0.39
C LEU A 522 14.95 -15.47 0.43
N SER A 523 16.17 -16.02 0.47
CA SER A 523 16.45 -17.24 1.25
C SER A 523 16.11 -17.07 2.73
N ALA A 524 16.36 -15.88 3.29
CA ALA A 524 15.98 -15.57 4.66
C ALA A 524 14.44 -15.53 4.83
N TYR A 525 13.72 -14.93 3.87
CA TYR A 525 12.26 -14.99 3.87
C TYR A 525 11.73 -16.42 3.74
N LEU A 526 12.31 -17.26 2.88
CA LEU A 526 11.89 -18.66 2.72
C LEU A 526 12.00 -19.42 4.06
N GLN A 527 13.13 -19.29 4.75
CA GLN A 527 13.35 -19.90 6.06
C GLN A 527 12.32 -19.44 7.09
N GLU A 528 12.13 -18.12 7.21
CA GLU A 528 11.28 -17.57 8.27
C GLU A 528 9.79 -17.79 7.98
N PHE A 529 9.36 -17.79 6.71
CA PHE A 529 8.01 -18.18 6.33
C PHE A 529 7.76 -19.69 6.52
N ASP A 530 8.72 -20.57 6.24
CA ASP A 530 8.59 -22.00 6.56
C ASP A 530 8.37 -22.21 8.06
N ARG A 531 9.22 -21.58 8.87
CA ARG A 531 9.11 -21.62 10.33
C ARG A 531 7.77 -21.10 10.82
N LEU A 532 7.32 -19.96 10.30
CA LEU A 532 6.05 -19.35 10.69
C LEU A 532 4.85 -20.21 10.26
N ALA A 533 4.90 -20.81 9.07
CA ALA A 533 3.87 -21.70 8.55
C ALA A 533 3.77 -23.00 9.37
N ARG A 534 4.90 -23.58 9.76
CA ARG A 534 4.93 -24.74 10.68
C ARG A 534 4.36 -24.40 12.06
N ALA A 535 4.66 -23.21 12.58
CA ALA A 535 4.09 -22.75 13.84
C ALA A 535 2.55 -22.62 13.76
N LEU A 536 2.05 -22.06 12.65
CA LEU A 536 0.61 -22.00 12.37
C LEU A 536 -0.02 -23.40 12.27
N ALA A 537 0.61 -24.33 11.53
CA ALA A 537 0.13 -25.71 11.39
C ALA A 537 0.05 -26.44 12.74
N ALA A 538 1.06 -26.23 13.59
CA ALA A 538 1.14 -26.83 14.91
C ALA A 538 0.35 -26.07 16.00
N ARG A 539 -0.20 -24.89 15.67
CA ARG A 539 -0.86 -23.95 16.59
C ARG A 539 0.00 -23.62 17.82
N VAL A 540 1.28 -23.34 17.57
CA VAL A 540 2.23 -22.92 18.60
C VAL A 540 2.58 -21.44 18.39
N ASP A 541 2.81 -20.73 19.49
CA ASP A 541 3.29 -19.36 19.44
C ASP A 541 4.77 -19.34 18.98
N PRO A 542 5.09 -18.77 17.81
CA PRO A 542 6.47 -18.68 17.33
C PRO A 542 7.33 -17.67 18.14
N GLY A 543 6.70 -16.90 19.03
CA GLY A 543 7.27 -15.75 19.71
C GLY A 543 7.33 -14.53 18.80
N ARG A 544 7.23 -13.34 19.40
CA ARG A 544 7.18 -12.05 18.70
C ARG A 544 8.41 -11.75 17.83
N GLY A 545 9.60 -12.24 18.21
CA GLY A 545 10.87 -11.85 17.60
C GLY A 545 11.45 -10.54 18.17
N PRO A 546 12.57 -10.02 17.61
CA PRO A 546 13.18 -8.77 18.03
C PRO A 546 12.22 -7.57 17.88
N ALA A 547 12.35 -6.57 18.75
CA ALA A 547 11.59 -5.34 18.61
C ALA A 547 12.08 -4.53 17.39
N PRO A 548 11.17 -3.96 16.58
CA PRO A 548 11.55 -3.00 15.56
C PRO A 548 12.10 -1.70 16.18
N LEU A 549 12.78 -0.90 15.37
CA LEU A 549 13.18 0.44 15.80
C LEU A 549 11.95 1.27 16.13
N ASP A 550 12.03 2.05 17.21
CA ASP A 550 11.00 3.04 17.50
C ASP A 550 11.13 4.23 16.53
N TRP A 551 10.23 4.26 15.54
CA TRP A 551 10.18 5.34 14.57
C TRP A 551 9.52 6.61 15.11
N THR A 552 8.82 6.56 16.25
CA THR A 552 8.07 7.69 16.83
C THR A 552 8.97 8.75 17.44
N SER A 553 10.20 8.39 17.81
CA SER A 553 11.21 9.30 18.35
C SER A 553 12.30 9.62 17.33
N GLY A 554 13.12 10.64 17.63
CA GLY A 554 14.24 11.08 16.79
C GLY A 554 13.93 12.29 15.89
N PRO A 555 14.98 12.92 15.32
CA PRO A 555 14.81 14.12 14.50
C PRO A 555 14.08 13.79 13.20
N GLN A 556 13.15 14.65 12.78
CA GLN A 556 12.41 14.53 11.53
C GLN A 556 12.45 15.89 10.83
N PRO A 557 13.54 16.22 10.13
CA PRO A 557 13.65 17.51 9.48
C PRO A 557 12.58 17.61 8.37
N ASN A 558 11.86 18.72 8.36
CA ASN A 558 11.04 19.13 7.23
C ASN A 558 11.80 20.24 6.50
N LEU A 559 12.17 19.98 5.25
CA LEU A 559 12.98 20.87 4.41
C LEU A 559 12.12 21.67 3.43
N LEU A 560 10.79 21.50 3.46
CA LEU A 560 9.89 22.34 2.68
C LEU A 560 9.81 23.76 3.28
N PRO A 561 9.77 24.81 2.43
CA PRO A 561 9.47 26.16 2.89
C PRO A 561 8.12 26.22 3.61
N PRO A 562 7.99 26.98 4.70
CA PRO A 562 6.71 27.21 5.34
C PRO A 562 5.72 27.84 4.34
N VAL A 563 4.52 27.28 4.26
CA VAL A 563 3.41 27.91 3.54
C VAL A 563 3.11 29.25 4.22
N PRO A 564 3.02 30.39 3.51
CA PRO A 564 2.65 31.67 4.12
C PRO A 564 1.17 31.67 4.55
N PRO A 565 0.72 32.64 5.36
CA PRO A 565 -0.71 32.90 5.56
C PRO A 565 -1.38 33.23 4.23
N ASP A 566 -2.60 32.75 4.02
CA ASP A 566 -3.31 32.97 2.76
C ASP A 566 -3.80 34.40 2.62
N VAL A 567 -3.71 34.93 1.41
CA VAL A 567 -4.38 36.16 0.98
C VAL A 567 -5.16 35.87 -0.30
N PRO A 568 -6.34 36.49 -0.52
CA PRO A 568 -7.04 36.30 -1.77
C PRO A 568 -6.25 36.92 -2.93
N VAL A 569 -6.56 36.49 -4.16
CA VAL A 569 -5.99 37.09 -5.37
C VAL A 569 -6.28 38.59 -5.39
N ALA A 570 -5.28 39.40 -5.73
CA ALA A 570 -5.37 40.86 -5.71
C ALA A 570 -6.62 41.37 -6.46
N GLY A 571 -7.46 42.14 -5.77
CA GLY A 571 -8.72 42.67 -6.31
C GLY A 571 -9.95 41.77 -6.11
N HIS A 572 -9.79 40.59 -5.49
CA HIS A 572 -10.85 39.61 -5.28
C HIS A 572 -10.99 39.22 -3.80
N GLY A 573 -12.13 38.64 -3.44
CA GLY A 573 -12.34 37.90 -2.20
C GLY A 573 -12.08 36.40 -2.39
N PHE A 574 -11.91 35.67 -1.29
CA PHE A 574 -11.88 34.20 -1.36
C PHE A 574 -13.23 33.66 -1.84
N GLY A 575 -13.21 32.72 -2.77
CA GLY A 575 -14.40 32.12 -3.40
C GLY A 575 -14.90 32.83 -4.65
N ASP A 576 -14.34 34.01 -4.99
CA ASP A 576 -14.68 34.71 -6.22
C ASP A 576 -14.29 33.90 -7.47
N VAL A 577 -15.14 33.94 -8.49
CA VAL A 577 -14.86 33.34 -9.80
C VAL A 577 -13.94 34.26 -10.60
N LEU A 578 -12.75 33.76 -10.93
CA LEU A 578 -11.75 34.46 -11.74
C LEU A 578 -11.89 34.14 -13.23
N SER A 579 -12.30 32.91 -13.55
CA SER A 579 -12.62 32.45 -14.90
C SER A 579 -13.87 31.59 -14.84
N ALA A 580 -14.91 31.97 -15.58
CA ALA A 580 -16.21 31.30 -15.58
C ALA A 580 -16.28 30.20 -16.66
N PRO A 581 -17.10 29.15 -16.47
CA PRO A 581 -17.40 28.19 -17.51
C PRO A 581 -18.18 28.86 -18.66
N ALA A 582 -18.11 28.27 -19.85
CA ALA A 582 -18.96 28.63 -20.97
C ALA A 582 -20.44 28.35 -20.64
N PRO A 583 -21.41 29.06 -21.24
CA PRO A 583 -22.82 28.89 -20.90
C PRO A 583 -23.42 27.55 -21.34
N GLY A 584 -22.75 26.79 -22.22
CA GLY A 584 -23.26 25.53 -22.74
C GLY A 584 -22.16 24.58 -23.21
N TYR A 585 -22.38 23.28 -23.00
CA TYR A 585 -21.46 22.21 -23.35
C TYR A 585 -22.20 21.00 -23.94
N ALA A 586 -21.48 20.23 -24.78
CA ALA A 586 -21.90 18.89 -25.19
C ALA A 586 -21.19 17.84 -24.31
N VAL A 587 -21.74 16.63 -24.25
CA VAL A 587 -21.05 15.48 -23.67
C VAL A 587 -19.66 15.28 -24.29
N GLY A 588 -18.67 14.92 -23.47
CA GLY A 588 -17.26 14.80 -23.85
C GLY A 588 -16.47 16.11 -23.83
N ALA A 589 -17.11 17.28 -23.71
CA ALA A 589 -16.42 18.54 -23.49
C ALA A 589 -16.04 18.73 -22.01
N THR A 590 -15.04 19.58 -21.74
CA THR A 590 -14.62 19.92 -20.37
C THR A 590 -15.16 21.30 -19.98
N ALA A 591 -15.99 21.33 -18.94
CA ALA A 591 -16.37 22.56 -18.25
C ALA A 591 -15.28 22.93 -17.23
N SER A 592 -14.87 24.20 -17.20
CA SER A 592 -13.74 24.64 -16.38
C SER A 592 -14.07 25.95 -15.68
N VAL A 593 -13.75 26.04 -14.40
CA VAL A 593 -13.92 27.25 -13.58
C VAL A 593 -12.69 27.47 -12.71
N THR A 594 -12.27 28.72 -12.56
CA THR A 594 -11.17 29.09 -11.65
C THR A 594 -11.67 30.01 -10.55
N PHE A 595 -11.40 29.66 -9.30
CA PHE A 595 -11.72 30.44 -8.11
C PHE A 595 -10.46 31.09 -7.49
N ALA A 596 -10.64 32.24 -6.85
CA ALA A 596 -9.69 32.78 -5.89
C ALA A 596 -9.77 31.94 -4.60
N GLY A 597 -8.86 30.99 -4.44
CA GLY A 597 -8.87 30.05 -3.32
C GLY A 597 -7.77 30.30 -2.30
N ALA A 598 -7.52 29.29 -1.48
CA ALA A 598 -6.44 29.22 -0.50
C ALA A 598 -5.62 27.94 -0.72
N HIS A 599 -4.53 27.77 0.04
CA HIS A 599 -3.71 26.57 -0.05
C HIS A 599 -4.51 25.29 0.33
N PRO A 600 -4.64 24.28 -0.56
CA PRO A 600 -5.48 23.11 -0.30
C PRO A 600 -5.10 22.32 0.96
N ASN A 601 -3.83 22.32 1.33
CA ASN A 601 -3.36 21.57 2.51
C ASN A 601 -3.69 22.23 3.87
N ASN A 602 -4.43 23.35 3.90
CA ASN A 602 -4.93 23.90 5.15
C ASN A 602 -5.93 22.95 5.82
N ASP A 603 -6.75 22.28 5.02
CA ASP A 603 -7.62 21.17 5.42
C ASP A 603 -7.76 20.19 4.23
N PHE A 604 -7.54 18.90 4.47
CA PHE A 604 -7.63 17.87 3.41
C PHE A 604 -9.07 17.50 3.04
N HIS A 605 -10.05 18.01 3.80
CA HIS A 605 -11.45 17.70 3.70
C HIS A 605 -11.68 16.19 3.75
N ASN A 606 -10.94 15.46 4.60
CA ASN A 606 -11.10 14.01 4.68
C ASN A 606 -12.52 13.65 5.15
N GLY A 607 -13.23 12.84 4.35
CA GLY A 607 -14.65 12.56 4.55
C GLY A 607 -15.60 13.67 4.06
N GLY A 608 -15.07 14.66 3.33
CA GLY A 608 -15.79 15.71 2.61
C GLY A 608 -15.27 15.83 1.17
N THR A 609 -15.38 17.03 0.59
CA THR A 609 -14.89 17.32 -0.77
C THR A 609 -14.38 18.77 -0.87
N TYR A 610 -13.43 19.02 -1.77
CA TYR A 610 -13.03 20.35 -2.20
C TYR A 610 -14.02 20.99 -3.17
N PHE A 611 -14.82 20.20 -3.90
CA PHE A 611 -15.79 20.74 -4.82
C PHE A 611 -16.93 19.77 -5.15
N GLU A 612 -18.01 20.31 -5.71
CA GLU A 612 -19.12 19.54 -6.22
C GLU A 612 -19.53 20.04 -7.61
N VAL A 613 -19.74 19.11 -8.53
CA VAL A 613 -20.58 19.36 -9.70
C VAL A 613 -22.02 19.15 -9.26
N GLN A 614 -22.84 20.19 -9.36
CA GLN A 614 -24.24 20.16 -8.95
C GLN A 614 -25.15 20.31 -10.17
N ARG A 615 -26.26 19.57 -10.17
CA ARG A 615 -27.34 19.70 -11.16
C ARG A 615 -28.61 20.22 -10.50
N VAL A 616 -29.40 20.99 -11.24
CA VAL A 616 -30.77 21.34 -10.83
C VAL A 616 -31.60 20.07 -10.59
N ASP A 617 -32.29 20.04 -9.45
CA ASP A 617 -33.27 19.03 -9.07
C ASP A 617 -34.48 19.71 -8.42
N GLY A 618 -35.59 19.79 -9.18
CA GLY A 618 -36.75 20.59 -8.80
C GLY A 618 -36.40 22.08 -8.66
N THR A 619 -36.52 22.61 -7.44
CA THR A 619 -36.12 23.99 -7.10
C THR A 619 -34.73 24.07 -6.44
N GLY A 620 -34.06 22.94 -6.24
CA GLY A 620 -32.80 22.85 -5.52
C GLY A 620 -31.63 22.42 -6.41
N TRP A 621 -30.47 22.29 -5.78
CA TRP A 621 -29.24 21.78 -6.38
C TRP A 621 -28.85 20.48 -5.69
N ARG A 622 -28.47 19.48 -6.49
CA ARG A 622 -28.02 18.18 -5.99
C ARG A 622 -26.62 17.90 -6.50
N ARG A 623 -25.71 17.47 -5.62
CA ARG A 623 -24.42 16.92 -6.03
C ARG A 623 -24.63 15.74 -6.97
N VAL A 624 -23.89 15.73 -8.07
CA VAL A 624 -23.84 14.61 -9.01
C VAL A 624 -22.44 14.04 -9.16
N PHE A 625 -21.41 14.87 -8.98
CA PHE A 625 -20.01 14.47 -8.92
C PHE A 625 -19.27 15.30 -7.86
N ASP A 626 -18.18 14.76 -7.31
CA ASP A 626 -17.26 15.40 -6.37
C ASP A 626 -15.80 15.08 -6.73
N ASP A 627 -14.87 15.50 -5.87
CA ASP A 627 -13.42 15.38 -6.11
C ASP A 627 -12.84 13.95 -6.07
N ASN A 628 -13.70 12.95 -5.86
CA ASN A 628 -13.35 11.53 -6.03
C ASN A 628 -13.72 11.00 -7.42
N ASP A 629 -14.54 11.72 -8.19
CA ASP A 629 -15.01 11.24 -9.48
C ASP A 629 -13.96 11.38 -10.58
N TRP A 630 -13.71 10.29 -11.30
CA TRP A 630 -12.67 10.20 -12.34
C TRP A 630 -12.81 11.25 -13.45
N CYS A 631 -14.03 11.74 -13.68
CA CYS A 631 -14.34 12.76 -14.67
C CYS A 631 -14.13 14.20 -14.19
N THR A 632 -13.62 14.40 -12.98
CA THR A 632 -13.38 15.71 -12.39
C THR A 632 -11.97 15.84 -11.85
N GLU A 633 -11.45 17.07 -11.85
CA GLU A 633 -10.09 17.37 -11.40
C GLU A 633 -10.06 18.70 -10.66
N LEU A 634 -9.24 18.79 -9.63
CA LEU A 634 -8.82 20.05 -9.00
C LEU A 634 -7.37 20.31 -9.36
N HIS A 635 -7.08 21.54 -9.79
CA HIS A 635 -5.75 22.04 -10.08
C HIS A 635 -5.48 23.27 -9.21
N TRP A 636 -4.33 23.29 -8.54
CA TRP A 636 -3.84 24.36 -7.69
C TRP A 636 -2.58 24.99 -8.29
N SER A 637 -2.53 26.32 -8.26
CA SER A 637 -1.31 27.07 -8.58
C SER A 637 -1.28 28.40 -7.84
N ARG A 638 -0.12 29.08 -7.87
CA ARG A 638 0.03 30.44 -7.34
C ARG A 638 -0.01 31.46 -8.49
N PRO A 639 -0.74 32.59 -8.38
CA PRO A 639 -0.65 33.66 -9.36
C PRO A 639 0.74 34.31 -9.37
N ASP A 640 1.16 34.81 -10.53
CA ASP A 640 2.42 35.53 -10.68
C ASP A 640 2.55 36.70 -9.70
N GLY A 641 3.68 36.76 -9.00
CA GLY A 641 3.96 37.81 -8.02
C GLY A 641 3.14 37.77 -6.72
N GLN A 642 2.29 36.75 -6.51
CA GLN A 642 1.42 36.63 -5.34
C GLN A 642 1.65 35.30 -4.60
N PRO A 643 2.78 35.11 -3.89
CA PRO A 643 3.19 33.84 -3.30
C PRO A 643 2.30 33.36 -2.14
N ALA A 644 1.39 34.20 -1.66
CA ALA A 644 0.41 33.90 -0.61
C ALA A 644 -1.02 33.69 -1.14
N ALA A 645 -1.26 33.91 -2.44
CA ALA A 645 -2.54 33.65 -3.08
C ALA A 645 -2.54 32.27 -3.76
N SER A 646 -3.74 31.74 -4.00
CA SER A 646 -3.95 30.45 -4.66
C SER A 646 -5.05 30.57 -5.72
N LEU A 647 -4.80 29.96 -6.88
CA LEU A 647 -5.79 29.70 -7.92
C LEU A 647 -6.26 28.27 -7.77
N ILE A 648 -7.57 28.06 -7.72
CA ILE A 648 -8.19 26.74 -7.72
C ILE A 648 -8.98 26.60 -9.01
N ARG A 649 -8.46 25.84 -9.98
CA ARG A 649 -9.19 25.47 -11.18
C ARG A 649 -9.84 24.11 -10.97
N ILE A 650 -11.13 24.01 -11.29
CA ILE A 650 -11.87 22.76 -11.28
C ILE A 650 -12.28 22.46 -12.71
N ASP A 651 -11.92 21.27 -13.17
CA ASP A 651 -12.25 20.76 -14.50
C ASP A 651 -13.25 19.61 -14.36
N TRP A 652 -14.33 19.64 -15.13
CA TRP A 652 -15.30 18.55 -15.25
C TRP A 652 -15.41 18.14 -16.72
N THR A 653 -14.81 16.99 -17.06
CA THR A 653 -15.01 16.36 -18.37
C THR A 653 -16.36 15.65 -18.36
N ILE A 654 -17.32 16.20 -19.09
CA ILE A 654 -18.72 15.77 -19.01
C ILE A 654 -18.82 14.33 -19.56
N PRO A 655 -19.18 13.34 -18.71
CA PRO A 655 -19.18 11.95 -19.13
C PRO A 655 -20.32 11.66 -20.13
N PRO A 656 -20.20 10.61 -20.97
CA PRO A 656 -21.19 10.29 -22.00
C PRO A 656 -22.61 10.02 -21.48
N ASP A 657 -22.74 9.62 -20.21
CA ASP A 657 -24.01 9.33 -19.53
C ASP A 657 -24.53 10.50 -18.67
N ALA A 658 -23.86 11.66 -18.70
CA ALA A 658 -24.34 12.86 -18.07
C ALA A 658 -25.72 13.23 -18.62
N ARG A 659 -26.69 13.47 -17.72
CA ARG A 659 -28.04 13.83 -18.16
C ARG A 659 -28.07 15.28 -18.65
N PRO A 660 -28.79 15.60 -19.73
CA PRO A 660 -28.99 16.98 -20.12
C PRO A 660 -29.64 17.80 -18.99
N GLY A 661 -29.28 19.06 -18.90
CA GLY A 661 -29.83 19.97 -17.90
C GLY A 661 -28.85 21.05 -17.48
N ARG A 662 -29.22 21.76 -16.42
CA ARG A 662 -28.44 22.89 -15.91
C ARG A 662 -27.56 22.48 -14.74
N TYR A 663 -26.30 22.89 -14.81
CA TYR A 663 -25.24 22.56 -13.87
C TYR A 663 -24.57 23.82 -13.32
N ARG A 664 -23.87 23.64 -12.19
CA ARG A 664 -22.91 24.59 -11.63
C ARG A 664 -21.83 23.83 -10.88
N ILE A 665 -20.69 24.48 -10.66
CA ILE A 665 -19.60 23.95 -9.84
C ILE A 665 -19.52 24.77 -8.55
N ALA A 666 -19.55 24.08 -7.41
CA ALA A 666 -19.38 24.68 -6.09
C ALA A 666 -18.00 24.30 -5.53
N TYR A 667 -17.24 25.28 -5.04
CA TYR A 667 -15.92 25.13 -4.45
C TYR A 667 -15.96 25.35 -2.94
N PHE A 668 -15.23 24.53 -2.19
CA PHE A 668 -15.05 24.58 -0.75
C PHE A 668 -13.55 24.52 -0.44
N GLY A 669 -13.08 25.42 0.41
CA GLY A 669 -11.71 25.36 0.92
C GLY A 669 -11.54 26.16 2.18
N ASP A 670 -10.33 26.21 2.72
CA ASP A 670 -10.06 26.87 4.00
C ASP A 670 -8.85 27.80 3.89
N SER A 671 -9.06 29.07 4.23
CA SER A 671 -7.98 30.05 4.36
C SER A 671 -7.35 29.97 5.73
N ARG A 672 -6.02 30.16 5.82
CA ARG A 672 -5.29 30.20 7.08
C ARG A 672 -4.65 31.57 7.32
N ASP A 673 -4.99 32.20 8.44
CA ASP A 673 -4.44 33.50 8.83
C ASP A 673 -3.05 33.42 9.48
N GLY A 674 -2.47 34.58 9.81
CA GLY A 674 -1.10 34.71 10.37
C GLY A 674 -0.90 34.08 11.75
N VAL A 675 -1.97 33.70 12.45
CA VAL A 675 -1.90 32.96 13.72
C VAL A 675 -2.29 31.49 13.57
N GLY A 676 -2.55 31.04 12.34
CA GLY A 676 -2.89 29.65 12.02
C GLY A 676 -4.36 29.30 12.13
N ARG A 677 -5.26 30.29 12.29
CA ARG A 677 -6.70 30.01 12.36
C ARG A 677 -7.26 29.79 10.95
N LEU A 678 -8.09 28.75 10.83
CA LEU A 678 -8.80 28.40 9.60
C LEU A 678 -10.14 29.16 9.48
N ALA A 679 -10.48 29.59 8.27
CA ALA A 679 -11.79 30.14 7.94
C ALA A 679 -12.29 29.56 6.61
N PRO A 680 -13.52 29.03 6.57
CA PRO A 680 -14.06 28.35 5.39
C PRO A 680 -14.36 29.35 4.26
N ILE A 681 -14.17 28.86 3.04
CA ILE A 681 -14.39 29.54 1.78
C ILE A 681 -15.47 28.75 1.04
N ALA A 682 -16.42 29.46 0.44
CA ALA A 682 -17.37 28.89 -0.50
C ALA A 682 -17.44 29.75 -1.76
N GLY A 683 -17.35 29.12 -2.92
CA GLY A 683 -17.50 29.75 -4.23
C GLY A 683 -18.48 28.96 -5.09
N VAL A 684 -19.23 29.64 -5.96
CA VAL A 684 -20.17 28.98 -6.89
C VAL A 684 -20.01 29.60 -8.27
N SER A 685 -19.84 28.76 -9.29
CA SER A 685 -19.76 29.21 -10.68
C SER A 685 -21.10 29.79 -11.16
N PRO A 686 -21.11 30.62 -12.22
CA PRO A 686 -22.30 30.78 -13.04
C PRO A 686 -22.86 29.44 -13.51
N GLU A 687 -24.17 29.40 -13.73
CA GLU A 687 -24.86 28.22 -14.26
C GLU A 687 -24.51 28.00 -15.73
N PHE A 688 -24.48 26.75 -16.16
CA PHE A 688 -24.28 26.37 -17.57
C PHE A 688 -25.13 25.15 -17.94
N ASP A 689 -25.47 25.03 -19.21
CA ASP A 689 -26.29 23.92 -19.72
C ASP A 689 -25.39 22.81 -20.30
N VAL A 690 -25.79 21.56 -20.08
CA VAL A 690 -25.25 20.38 -20.78
C VAL A 690 -26.36 19.83 -21.68
N GLY A 691 -26.07 19.77 -22.98
CA GLY A 691 -27.00 19.39 -24.05
C GLY A 691 -27.02 17.91 -24.39
#